data_AF-A0A8H4HFI1-F1
#
_entry.id   AF-A0A8H4HFI1-F1
#
_cell.length_a   1.000
_cell.length_b   1.000
_cell.length_c   1.000
_cell.angle_alpha   90.00
_cell.angle_beta   90.00
_cell.angle_gamma   90.00
#
_symmetry.space_group_name_H-M   'P 1'
#
loop_
_entity.id
_entity.type
_entity.pdbx_description
1 polymer ?
#
loop_
_entity_poly.entity_id
_entity_poly.type
_entity_poly.pdbx_seq_one_letter_code
_entity_poly.pdbx_strand_id
1 'polypeptide(L)'
;MLNHGEDGIAYGIEPSANLTWTPCFDDFTCSRLLVPLDYSNRGLGTISIAFIKLAGKDATAESPSIVINPGGPGGSGVDLLLTYRTVAGQMFGEHYNFVSFDPRGVNNSDLHLDCFSGKPEAGLAFSQLHSTGATDISSTSLEEQYYSSSIYGEWCNDAVDNESPHDYYVTTPAVAHDLLTFIEAEAEVAGQSLADAKLWYYGISYGTVIGSTFASMFPERVGRMILDGVVNAEQYYNNEWTDNVDQMDEAMEKFSSFCHSAGPGKCSFWGPTPANITARLDGLIHQLQNHPVPVSGVQNQVLPTLATYSDLKALFLTTIYAPLKKFPAMADILHQLESGDVSALAGMFDGLNSISDARLAIQCADSYRRNRLTTMEDFKSYVEYTISKSKYMGDIYPIYQDNILCRSFRPKLPDSMVVQVRATCLLSLPDRYSYCKKRLVPPNEESPLCQASSNDVPHQIKRSDLLTIYSTFLGVFIASADEFLVLSTYTTIASQFHRLSEGSWLLVAYNFGYCIALPMCGTLSDIYGRKNVLITSYIFFLLGCLASGGSTSLTQLVLARVLAGASGAGMVTLVSIIIMDLVPPREVALYRSYENIMTVMGRSLGVPIGGLLSDTVGWRWTFLGQVPFIIFCTLVGIYALKGTQNEAEATPSSEDVSSSSHLRNIDFAGIVAFSATTFIFLLLLRATGIKADNAALQICVLFLSLLISGAVFITIELFWARKPIIPVPILLKELGLYCLIQVLLHSGRTALVINVIPYFIRTEGASEFFASMVYVQVAVGVLVGGVIAGVVIKRMGRYKAMAVSALIITIVSFVLIFITWRDGCQYWESSILFLVGFGPGILFSALFIGMSHSSPKDCISSCIGTFYLSQQLGIMIGSACGSALIQSTFRLNLSAQLEGNPHWKDIQNILDDVKFSRTLPPPEQRIIRSSYLASFQYVPLFAASTTLATLPIFLFLKEKSLD
;
A
#
# COMPACT_ATOMS: atom_id res chain seq x y z
N MET A 1 -17.97 31.19 22.28
CA MET A 1 -19.32 31.73 22.07
C MET A 1 -19.27 33.23 22.32
N LEU A 2 -19.35 34.04 21.27
CA LEU A 2 -19.69 35.45 21.43
C LEU A 2 -21.19 35.47 21.70
N ASN A 3 -21.56 35.73 22.95
CA ASN A 3 -22.95 35.87 23.35
C ASN A 3 -23.43 37.24 22.83
N HIS A 4 -23.74 37.32 21.54
CA HIS A 4 -24.46 38.45 20.98
C HIS A 4 -25.91 38.30 21.44
N GLY A 5 -26.24 38.97 22.54
CA GLY A 5 -27.59 38.99 23.09
C GLY A 5 -28.60 39.47 22.05
N GLU A 6 -29.78 38.85 22.05
CA GLU A 6 -31.06 39.28 21.45
C GLU A 6 -31.11 39.72 19.96
N ASP A 7 -29.97 39.87 19.27
CA ASP A 7 -29.83 40.38 17.89
C ASP A 7 -29.34 39.28 16.90
N GLY A 8 -29.76 38.03 17.07
CA GLY A 8 -29.49 36.95 16.11
C GLY A 8 -30.29 37.10 14.80
N ILE A 9 -29.80 36.54 13.69
CA ILE A 9 -30.50 36.51 12.38
C ILE A 9 -31.92 35.96 12.52
N ALA A 10 -32.13 35.05 13.47
CA ALA A 10 -33.41 34.42 13.76
C ALA A 10 -34.54 35.39 14.19
N TYR A 11 -34.23 36.55 14.77
CA TYR A 11 -35.24 37.43 15.41
C TYR A 11 -35.69 38.64 14.57
N GLY A 12 -35.07 38.90 13.42
CA GLY A 12 -35.35 40.10 12.60
C GLY A 12 -35.58 39.87 11.10
N ILE A 13 -35.41 38.64 10.60
CA ILE A 13 -35.54 38.32 9.17
C ILE A 13 -36.59 37.22 9.01
N GLU A 14 -37.61 37.49 8.20
CA GLU A 14 -38.68 36.54 7.88
C GLU A 14 -38.18 35.45 6.92
N PRO A 15 -38.40 34.15 7.20
CA PRO A 15 -38.09 33.06 6.28
C PRO A 15 -38.85 33.18 4.95
N SER A 16 -38.18 32.90 3.84
CA SER A 16 -38.74 32.98 2.49
C SER A 16 -38.34 31.79 1.63
N ALA A 17 -39.24 31.35 0.74
CA ALA A 17 -38.95 30.33 -0.27
C ALA A 17 -37.97 30.83 -1.34
N ASN A 18 -37.98 32.14 -1.62
CA ASN A 18 -37.04 32.78 -2.53
C ASN A 18 -35.89 33.39 -1.73
N LEU A 19 -34.67 33.30 -2.25
CA LEU A 19 -33.49 33.90 -1.62
C LEU A 19 -33.62 35.43 -1.61
N THR A 20 -33.66 36.03 -0.43
CA THR A 20 -33.80 37.47 -0.24
C THR A 20 -32.74 37.98 0.74
N TRP A 21 -31.87 38.86 0.26
CA TRP A 21 -30.79 39.43 1.06
C TRP A 21 -31.25 40.71 1.76
N THR A 22 -31.31 40.69 3.09
CA THR A 22 -31.67 41.85 3.93
C THR A 22 -30.43 42.38 4.65
N PRO A 23 -30.20 43.70 4.72
CA PRO A 23 -29.09 44.25 5.50
C PRO A 23 -29.09 43.77 6.95
N CYS A 24 -27.92 43.37 7.45
CA CYS A 24 -27.68 42.92 8.82
C CYS A 24 -26.23 43.26 9.21
N PHE A 25 -25.93 43.37 10.51
CA PHE A 25 -24.57 43.53 11.05
C PHE A 25 -23.66 44.53 10.28
N ASP A 26 -24.11 45.78 10.10
CA ASP A 26 -23.42 46.86 9.37
C ASP A 26 -23.12 46.56 7.89
N ASP A 27 -22.10 45.75 7.59
CA ASP A 27 -21.55 45.51 6.24
C ASP A 27 -22.09 44.22 5.58
N PHE A 28 -22.99 43.51 6.25
CA PHE A 28 -23.48 42.21 5.81
C PHE A 28 -24.89 42.28 5.26
N THR A 29 -25.23 41.23 4.52
CA THR A 29 -26.61 40.90 4.21
C THR A 29 -26.90 39.48 4.66
N CYS A 30 -28.09 39.25 5.18
CA CYS A 30 -28.50 37.98 5.74
C CYS A 30 -29.79 37.51 5.05
N SER A 31 -30.01 36.20 5.05
CA SER A 31 -31.19 35.57 4.48
C SER A 31 -31.61 34.36 5.32
N ARG A 32 -32.91 34.08 5.37
CA ARG A 32 -33.46 32.82 5.90
C ARG A 32 -34.18 32.10 4.77
N LEU A 33 -33.50 31.13 4.15
CA LEU A 33 -34.01 30.38 3.01
C LEU A 33 -34.82 29.17 3.49
N LEU A 34 -36.08 29.08 3.07
CA LEU A 34 -36.91 27.91 3.34
C LEU A 34 -36.50 26.75 2.44
N VAL A 35 -36.15 25.63 3.06
CA VAL A 35 -35.81 24.36 2.42
C VAL A 35 -36.76 23.26 2.91
N PRO A 36 -37.01 22.21 2.12
CA PRO A 36 -37.75 21.05 2.59
C PRO A 36 -37.12 20.44 3.83
N LEU A 37 -37.96 20.10 4.82
CA LEU A 37 -37.51 19.29 5.96
C LEU A 37 -36.95 17.96 5.46
N ASP A 38 -37.69 17.29 4.56
CA ASP A 38 -37.29 16.11 3.80
C ASP A 38 -37.46 16.33 2.29
N TYR A 39 -36.34 16.26 1.57
CA TYR A 39 -36.31 16.42 0.11
C TYR A 39 -37.03 15.31 -0.65
N SER A 40 -37.17 14.12 -0.05
CA SER A 40 -37.93 13.00 -0.61
C SER A 40 -39.42 13.05 -0.25
N ASN A 41 -39.80 13.79 0.81
CA ASN A 41 -41.18 13.96 1.25
C ASN A 41 -41.47 15.43 1.63
N ARG A 42 -41.66 16.26 0.60
CA ARG A 42 -41.96 17.70 0.76
C ARG A 42 -43.27 17.98 1.51
N GLY A 43 -44.14 16.99 1.70
CA GLY A 43 -45.38 17.12 2.46
C GLY A 43 -45.16 17.29 3.98
N LEU A 44 -43.97 17.00 4.49
CA LEU A 44 -43.62 17.16 5.91
C LEU A 44 -43.39 18.61 6.34
N GLY A 45 -43.31 19.55 5.39
CA GLY A 45 -43.09 20.96 5.66
C GLY A 45 -41.67 21.43 5.32
N THR A 46 -41.37 22.65 5.73
CA THR A 46 -40.11 23.35 5.44
C THR A 46 -39.47 23.86 6.71
N ILE A 47 -38.14 23.97 6.68
CA ILE A 47 -37.32 24.59 7.71
C ILE A 47 -36.55 25.76 7.10
N SER A 48 -36.13 26.72 7.91
CA SER A 48 -35.32 27.85 7.46
C SER A 48 -33.83 27.65 7.75
N ILE A 49 -33.01 27.96 6.75
CA ILE A 49 -31.55 27.95 6.85
C ILE A 49 -31.06 29.40 6.82
N ALA A 50 -30.30 29.79 7.84
CA ALA A 50 -29.71 31.11 7.96
C ALA A 50 -28.41 31.21 7.15
N PHE A 51 -28.36 32.19 6.25
CA PHE A 51 -27.19 32.56 5.46
C PHE A 51 -26.75 33.98 5.80
N ILE A 52 -25.45 34.21 5.79
CA ILE A 52 -24.82 35.53 5.86
C ILE A 52 -23.92 35.72 4.64
N LYS A 53 -23.89 36.95 4.12
CA LYS A 53 -23.06 37.32 2.97
C LYS A 53 -22.33 38.63 3.24
N LEU A 54 -21.04 38.61 2.96
CA LEU A 54 -20.17 39.77 2.86
C LEU A 54 -19.75 39.94 1.40
N ALA A 55 -20.09 41.08 0.80
CA ALA A 55 -19.57 41.41 -0.52
C ALA A 55 -18.10 41.81 -0.42
N GLY A 56 -17.23 41.24 -1.26
CA GLY A 56 -15.85 41.71 -1.39
C GLY A 56 -15.80 43.16 -1.89
N LYS A 57 -14.72 43.88 -1.60
CA LYS A 57 -14.64 45.32 -1.93
C LYS A 57 -14.78 45.63 -3.42
N ASP A 58 -14.34 44.71 -4.27
CA ASP A 58 -14.40 44.81 -5.73
C ASP A 58 -15.49 43.89 -6.32
N ALA A 59 -16.35 43.32 -5.48
CA ALA A 59 -17.40 42.40 -5.91
C ALA A 59 -18.54 43.15 -6.60
N THR A 60 -19.08 42.55 -7.65
CA THR A 60 -20.28 43.03 -8.36
C THR A 60 -21.46 42.11 -8.09
N ALA A 61 -22.65 42.48 -8.56
CA ALA A 61 -23.82 41.60 -8.50
C ALA A 61 -23.63 40.26 -9.24
N GLU A 62 -22.71 40.20 -10.22
CA GLU A 62 -22.39 39.00 -10.98
C GLU A 62 -21.20 38.20 -10.40
N SER A 63 -20.53 38.73 -9.36
CA SER A 63 -19.38 38.07 -8.75
C SER A 63 -19.81 36.75 -8.10
N PRO A 64 -19.05 35.64 -8.31
CA PRO A 64 -19.41 34.36 -7.72
C PRO A 64 -19.21 34.37 -6.20
N SER A 65 -20.05 33.61 -5.50
CA SER A 65 -20.03 33.46 -4.06
C SER A 65 -19.20 32.26 -3.63
N ILE A 66 -18.24 32.47 -2.73
CA ILE A 66 -17.52 31.40 -2.03
C ILE A 66 -18.28 31.08 -0.75
N VAL A 67 -18.86 29.89 -0.67
CA VAL A 67 -19.54 29.37 0.51
C VAL A 67 -18.51 28.76 1.46
N ILE A 68 -18.41 29.30 2.67
CA ILE A 68 -17.43 28.91 3.69
C ILE A 68 -18.15 28.19 4.83
N ASN A 69 -17.60 27.08 5.31
CA ASN A 69 -18.14 26.38 6.50
C ASN A 69 -17.02 26.03 7.50
N PRO A 70 -17.22 26.32 8.81
CA PRO A 70 -16.19 26.10 9.84
C PRO A 70 -15.98 24.64 10.25
N GLY A 71 -16.94 23.76 9.95
CA GLY A 71 -17.02 22.42 10.53
C GLY A 71 -17.66 22.40 11.92
N GLY A 72 -17.05 21.65 12.84
CA GLY A 72 -17.65 21.28 14.12
C GLY A 72 -17.78 19.75 14.24
N PRO A 73 -18.92 19.11 13.88
CA PRO A 73 -20.21 19.69 13.47
C PRO A 73 -20.84 20.62 14.53
N GLY A 74 -21.87 21.38 14.16
CA GLY A 74 -22.53 22.34 15.06
C GLY A 74 -21.87 23.71 15.15
N GLY A 75 -20.80 23.97 14.38
CA GLY A 75 -20.19 25.30 14.30
C GLY A 75 -21.03 26.27 13.46
N SER A 76 -21.28 27.47 13.99
CA SER A 76 -22.01 28.52 13.26
C SER A 76 -21.14 29.13 12.17
N GLY A 77 -21.58 29.02 10.92
CA GLY A 77 -20.96 29.69 9.79
C GLY A 77 -21.20 31.20 9.82
N VAL A 78 -22.34 31.63 10.37
CA VAL A 78 -22.63 33.05 10.61
C VAL A 78 -21.56 33.69 11.49
N ASP A 79 -21.30 33.10 12.67
CA ASP A 79 -20.28 33.59 13.59
C ASP A 79 -18.88 33.55 12.98
N LEU A 80 -18.58 32.52 12.18
CA LEU A 80 -17.31 32.42 11.47
C LEU A 80 -17.11 33.64 10.57
N LEU A 81 -18.07 33.96 9.70
CA LEU A 81 -17.88 35.04 8.74
C LEU A 81 -17.86 36.42 9.41
N LEU A 82 -18.64 36.62 10.49
CA LEU A 82 -18.55 37.82 11.34
C LEU A 82 -17.14 37.97 11.93
N THR A 83 -16.54 36.87 12.39
CA THR A 83 -15.19 36.86 12.97
C THR A 83 -14.11 37.14 11.91
N TYR A 84 -14.23 36.57 10.71
CA TYR A 84 -13.22 36.66 9.64
C TYR A 84 -13.46 37.78 8.62
N ARG A 85 -14.37 38.72 8.91
CA ARG A 85 -14.79 39.81 8.01
C ARG A 85 -13.65 40.62 7.37
N THR A 86 -12.53 40.78 8.09
CA THR A 86 -11.37 41.56 7.62
C THR A 86 -10.35 40.74 6.84
N VAL A 87 -10.39 39.42 6.95
CA VAL A 87 -9.38 38.49 6.43
C VAL A 87 -9.88 37.73 5.21
N ALA A 88 -11.20 37.54 5.05
CA ALA A 88 -11.79 36.83 3.92
C ALA A 88 -11.33 37.38 2.55
N GLY A 89 -11.41 38.71 2.35
CA GLY A 89 -10.91 39.38 1.15
C GLY A 89 -9.40 39.22 0.94
N GLN A 90 -8.61 39.18 2.01
CA GLN A 90 -7.16 38.97 1.94
C GLN A 90 -6.79 37.54 1.54
N MET A 91 -7.56 36.55 1.99
CA MET A 91 -7.31 35.14 1.71
C MET A 91 -7.72 34.73 0.29
N PHE A 92 -8.88 35.20 -0.18
CA PHE A 92 -9.48 34.71 -1.42
C PHE A 92 -9.47 35.74 -2.56
N GLY A 93 -9.23 37.01 -2.26
CA GLY A 93 -9.34 38.14 -3.19
C GLY A 93 -10.64 38.92 -3.03
N GLU A 94 -10.58 40.23 -3.27
CA GLU A 94 -11.67 41.18 -2.98
C GLU A 94 -12.79 41.19 -4.04
N HIS A 95 -12.67 40.41 -5.12
CA HIS A 95 -13.63 40.35 -6.23
C HIS A 95 -14.73 39.28 -6.08
N TYR A 96 -14.71 38.52 -4.99
CA TYR A 96 -15.70 37.47 -4.67
C TYR A 96 -16.73 37.95 -3.63
N ASN A 97 -17.91 37.34 -3.65
CA ASN A 97 -18.82 37.39 -2.52
C ASN A 97 -18.44 36.27 -1.54
N PHE A 98 -18.46 36.54 -0.24
CA PHE A 98 -18.23 35.53 0.79
C PHE A 98 -19.55 35.20 1.46
N VAL A 99 -19.99 33.95 1.34
CA VAL A 99 -21.22 33.47 1.94
C VAL A 99 -20.86 32.44 3.01
N SER A 100 -21.56 32.46 4.13
CA SER A 100 -21.54 31.36 5.08
C SER A 100 -22.96 31.10 5.56
N PHE A 101 -23.15 29.97 6.23
CA PHE A 101 -24.47 29.53 6.65
C PHE A 101 -24.37 28.69 7.90
N ASP A 102 -25.44 28.75 8.69
CA ASP A 102 -25.64 27.80 9.78
C ASP A 102 -26.39 26.60 9.21
N PRO A 103 -25.84 25.37 9.23
CA PRO A 103 -26.58 24.19 8.79
C PRO A 103 -27.89 24.00 9.58
N ARG A 104 -28.82 23.22 9.05
CA ARG A 104 -30.03 22.80 9.78
C ARG A 104 -29.67 22.30 11.19
N GLY A 105 -30.40 22.79 12.19
CA GLY A 105 -30.18 22.52 13.62
C GLY A 105 -28.97 23.21 14.25
N VAL A 106 -28.35 24.17 13.55
CA VAL A 106 -27.23 24.96 14.09
C VAL A 106 -27.69 26.40 14.28
N ASN A 107 -27.51 26.92 15.50
CA ASN A 107 -27.61 28.34 15.85
C ASN A 107 -28.84 29.07 15.24
N ASN A 108 -28.66 29.83 14.15
CA ASN A 108 -29.72 30.67 13.57
C ASN A 108 -30.69 29.93 12.63
N SER A 109 -30.45 28.64 12.34
CA SER A 109 -31.30 27.79 11.49
C SER A 109 -32.26 26.95 12.33
N ASP A 110 -33.44 26.61 11.78
CA ASP A 110 -34.46 25.81 12.48
C ASP A 110 -33.96 24.36 12.76
N LEU A 111 -34.70 23.64 13.64
CA LEU A 111 -34.38 22.34 14.27
C LEU A 111 -33.49 22.44 15.52
N HIS A 112 -33.94 23.19 16.51
CA HIS A 112 -33.21 23.43 17.76
C HIS A 112 -33.44 22.30 18.76
N LEU A 113 -32.68 21.21 18.62
CA LEU A 113 -32.64 20.17 19.64
C LEU A 113 -32.17 20.77 20.96
N ASP A 114 -33.00 20.64 22.00
CA ASP A 114 -32.66 20.96 23.38
C ASP A 114 -32.97 19.74 24.24
N CYS A 115 -31.95 18.95 24.54
CA CYS A 115 -32.15 17.73 25.31
C CYS A 115 -32.60 18.03 26.76
N PHE A 116 -32.44 19.25 27.28
CA PHE A 116 -32.76 19.61 28.68
C PHE A 116 -33.92 20.62 28.81
N SER A 117 -34.69 20.84 27.74
CA SER A 117 -35.90 21.68 27.72
C SER A 117 -35.69 23.07 28.36
N GLY A 118 -34.63 23.77 27.97
CA GLY A 118 -34.33 25.14 28.38
C GLY A 118 -33.67 25.27 29.75
N LYS A 119 -33.15 24.17 30.31
CA LYS A 119 -32.47 24.13 31.63
C LYS A 119 -30.96 23.92 31.47
N PRO A 120 -30.20 24.96 31.14
CA PRO A 120 -28.76 24.84 30.92
C PRO A 120 -28.00 24.33 32.15
N GLU A 121 -28.48 24.62 33.36
CA GLU A 121 -27.88 24.12 34.61
C GLU A 121 -27.97 22.59 34.71
N ALA A 122 -29.02 21.96 34.15
CA ALA A 122 -29.17 20.52 34.14
C ALA A 122 -28.17 19.85 33.19
N GLY A 123 -27.93 20.42 32.01
CA GLY A 123 -26.93 19.93 31.07
C GLY A 123 -25.49 20.10 31.59
N LEU A 124 -25.21 21.21 32.26
CA LEU A 124 -23.94 21.43 32.98
C LEU A 124 -23.74 20.38 34.10
N ALA A 125 -24.76 20.16 34.92
CA ALA A 125 -24.72 19.16 35.99
C ALA A 125 -24.53 17.74 35.43
N PHE A 126 -25.22 17.40 34.33
CA PHE A 126 -25.01 16.13 33.63
C PHE A 126 -23.56 15.96 33.19
N SER A 127 -23.00 16.97 32.52
CA SER A 127 -21.63 16.93 32.02
C SER A 127 -20.62 16.74 33.15
N GLN A 128 -20.80 17.43 34.28
CA GLN A 128 -19.94 17.29 35.47
C GLN A 128 -20.06 15.92 36.16
N LEU A 129 -21.25 15.32 36.15
CA LEU A 129 -21.49 14.03 36.80
C LEU A 129 -21.02 12.84 35.95
N HIS A 130 -21.07 12.96 34.62
CA HIS A 130 -20.91 11.83 33.71
C HIS A 130 -19.69 11.92 32.77
N SER A 131 -19.05 13.09 32.65
CA SER A 131 -17.79 13.22 31.92
C SER A 131 -16.62 12.93 32.87
N THR A 132 -16.26 11.65 33.02
CA THR A 132 -15.32 11.22 34.07
C THR A 132 -13.83 11.42 33.74
N GLY A 133 -13.51 12.05 32.61
CA GLY A 133 -12.12 12.35 32.23
C GLY A 133 -11.44 11.24 31.44
N ALA A 134 -10.15 11.01 31.70
CA ALA A 134 -9.38 9.96 31.05
C ALA A 134 -9.99 8.56 31.26
N THR A 135 -10.04 7.79 30.18
CA THR A 135 -10.75 6.51 30.05
C THR A 135 -10.11 5.35 30.79
N ASP A 136 -8.79 5.38 31.02
CA ASP A 136 -8.00 4.33 31.66
C ASP A 136 -7.22 4.86 32.89
N ILE A 137 -7.93 5.57 33.77
CA ILE A 137 -7.33 6.14 35.00
C ILE A 137 -7.64 5.33 36.26
N SER A 138 -8.69 4.51 36.23
CA SER A 138 -9.08 3.64 37.35
C SER A 138 -9.64 2.31 36.84
N SER A 139 -9.77 1.32 37.72
CA SER A 139 -10.36 0.03 37.36
C SER A 139 -11.84 0.10 36.94
N THR A 140 -12.52 1.22 37.20
CA THR A 140 -13.94 1.41 36.88
C THR A 140 -14.19 2.48 35.82
N SER A 141 -13.20 3.31 35.46
CA SER A 141 -13.40 4.48 34.59
C SER A 141 -13.98 4.11 33.22
N LEU A 142 -13.46 3.07 32.58
CA LEU A 142 -13.94 2.61 31.27
C LEU A 142 -15.40 2.15 31.33
N GLU A 143 -15.75 1.35 32.34
CA GLU A 143 -17.11 0.82 32.50
C GLU A 143 -18.11 1.92 32.83
N GLU A 144 -17.76 2.79 33.78
CA GLU A 144 -18.57 3.95 34.16
C GLU A 144 -18.86 4.85 32.96
N GLN A 145 -17.86 5.11 32.11
CA GLN A 145 -18.04 5.91 30.89
C GLN A 145 -18.98 5.22 29.89
N TYR A 146 -18.76 3.94 29.62
CA TYR A 146 -19.59 3.20 28.68
C TYR A 146 -21.06 3.12 29.15
N TYR A 147 -21.31 2.82 30.42
CA TYR A 147 -22.67 2.69 30.94
C TYR A 147 -23.35 4.04 31.19
N SER A 148 -22.61 5.08 31.58
CA SER A 148 -23.20 6.43 31.73
C SER A 148 -23.50 7.10 30.39
N SER A 149 -22.76 6.78 29.32
CA SER A 149 -22.99 7.37 28.00
C SER A 149 -24.39 7.11 27.43
N SER A 150 -25.05 6.01 27.82
CA SER A 150 -26.43 5.74 27.38
C SER A 150 -27.46 6.71 27.95
N ILE A 151 -27.18 7.30 29.12
CA ILE A 151 -28.12 8.17 29.83
C ILE A 151 -28.46 9.37 28.94
N TYR A 152 -27.47 9.97 28.28
CA TYR A 152 -27.68 11.14 27.42
C TYR A 152 -28.58 10.82 26.24
N GLY A 153 -28.26 9.76 25.49
CA GLY A 153 -29.04 9.38 24.32
C GLY A 153 -30.46 8.97 24.67
N GLU A 154 -30.66 8.22 25.76
CA GLU A 154 -32.00 7.86 26.24
C GLU A 154 -32.82 9.09 26.63
N TRP A 155 -32.22 9.98 27.42
CA TRP A 155 -32.85 11.24 27.83
C TRP A 155 -33.22 12.12 26.63
N CYS A 156 -32.29 12.30 25.70
CA CYS A 156 -32.53 13.16 24.55
C CYS A 156 -33.55 12.57 23.55
N ASN A 157 -33.62 11.24 23.42
CA ASN A 157 -34.69 10.61 22.63
C ASN A 157 -36.08 10.93 23.18
N ASP A 158 -36.24 10.99 24.50
CA ASP A 158 -37.53 11.33 25.12
C ASP A 158 -37.91 12.80 24.87
N ALA A 159 -36.92 13.71 24.84
CA ALA A 159 -37.15 15.09 24.42
C ALA A 159 -37.63 15.16 22.96
N VAL A 160 -36.96 14.46 22.04
CA VAL A 160 -37.35 14.42 20.61
C VAL A 160 -38.73 13.80 20.41
N ASP A 161 -39.02 12.66 21.05
CA ASP A 161 -40.29 11.96 20.87
C ASP A 161 -41.49 12.74 21.44
N ASN A 162 -41.28 13.58 22.47
CA ASN A 162 -42.35 14.34 23.13
C ASN A 162 -42.49 15.79 22.65
N GLU A 163 -41.39 16.45 22.27
CA GLU A 163 -41.36 17.88 21.99
C GLU A 163 -41.21 18.19 20.49
N SER A 164 -40.30 17.51 19.78
CA SER A 164 -40.02 17.78 18.36
C SER A 164 -39.54 16.53 17.59
N PRO A 165 -40.45 15.80 16.91
CA PRO A 165 -40.16 14.47 16.34
C PRO A 165 -39.21 14.48 15.13
N HIS A 166 -38.76 15.65 14.68
CA HIS A 166 -37.91 15.82 13.50
C HIS A 166 -36.57 16.49 13.78
N ASP A 167 -36.21 16.77 15.03
CA ASP A 167 -34.95 17.44 15.37
C ASP A 167 -33.70 16.63 14.98
N TYR A 168 -33.83 15.32 14.74
CA TYR A 168 -32.76 14.51 14.18
C TYR A 168 -32.58 14.62 12.66
N TYR A 169 -33.43 15.38 11.94
CA TYR A 169 -33.39 15.54 10.47
C TYR A 169 -32.27 16.50 10.02
N VAL A 170 -31.15 16.48 10.74
CA VAL A 170 -30.00 17.39 10.63
C VAL A 170 -28.80 16.76 9.91
N THR A 171 -29.01 15.68 9.16
CA THR A 171 -27.93 14.89 8.56
C THR A 171 -27.17 15.63 7.47
N THR A 172 -25.90 15.29 7.28
CA THR A 172 -25.03 15.86 6.25
C THR A 172 -25.58 15.71 4.82
N PRO A 173 -26.18 14.58 4.41
CA PRO A 173 -26.85 14.49 3.11
C PRO A 173 -27.97 15.52 2.93
N ALA A 174 -28.71 15.83 3.99
CA ALA A 174 -29.76 16.84 3.93
C ALA A 174 -29.15 18.25 3.83
N VAL A 175 -28.07 18.54 4.57
CA VAL A 175 -27.28 19.78 4.42
C VAL A 175 -26.72 19.95 3.00
N ALA A 176 -26.29 18.86 2.34
CA ALA A 176 -25.83 18.91 0.96
C ALA A 176 -26.97 19.30 0.00
N HIS A 177 -28.19 18.84 0.24
CA HIS A 177 -29.37 19.30 -0.50
C HIS A 177 -29.72 20.77 -0.20
N ASP A 178 -29.53 21.24 1.04
CA ASP A 178 -29.73 22.66 1.39
C ASP A 178 -28.79 23.56 0.58
N LEU A 179 -27.53 23.16 0.46
CA LEU A 179 -26.55 23.84 -0.38
C LEU A 179 -26.93 23.82 -1.87
N LEU A 180 -27.51 22.72 -2.35
CA LEU A 180 -28.02 22.64 -3.72
C LEU A 180 -29.16 23.63 -3.95
N THR A 181 -30.11 23.70 -3.01
CA THR A 181 -31.21 24.67 -3.07
C THR A 181 -30.70 26.11 -3.00
N PHE A 182 -29.69 26.38 -2.17
CA PHE A 182 -29.06 27.68 -2.09
C PHE A 182 -28.44 28.13 -3.41
N ILE A 183 -27.61 27.29 -4.06
CA ILE A 183 -26.95 27.69 -5.32
C ILE A 183 -27.96 27.86 -6.46
N GLU A 184 -29.06 27.10 -6.46
CA GLU A 184 -30.15 27.28 -7.42
C GLU A 184 -30.88 28.60 -7.19
N ALA A 185 -31.20 28.92 -5.93
CA ALA A 185 -31.85 30.19 -5.60
C ALA A 185 -30.93 31.39 -5.88
N GLU A 186 -29.62 31.27 -5.66
CA GLU A 186 -28.64 32.30 -6.01
C GLU A 186 -28.57 32.53 -7.53
N ALA A 187 -28.55 31.44 -8.32
CA ALA A 187 -28.58 31.54 -9.77
C ALA A 187 -29.88 32.16 -10.29
N GLU A 188 -31.03 31.85 -9.67
CA GLU A 188 -32.32 32.46 -10.01
C GLU A 188 -32.30 33.97 -9.81
N VAL A 189 -31.79 34.44 -8.66
CA VAL A 189 -31.64 35.88 -8.36
C VAL A 189 -30.70 36.56 -9.36
N ALA A 190 -29.67 35.86 -9.83
CA ALA A 190 -28.74 36.35 -10.85
C ALA A 190 -29.28 36.26 -12.29
N GLY A 191 -30.50 35.74 -12.50
CA GLY A 191 -31.07 35.52 -13.84
C GLY A 191 -30.36 34.44 -14.65
N GLN A 192 -29.66 33.52 -13.98
CA GLN A 192 -28.88 32.44 -14.56
C GLN A 192 -29.68 31.13 -14.60
N SER A 193 -29.22 30.18 -15.42
CA SER A 193 -29.79 28.84 -15.52
C SER A 193 -29.55 28.04 -14.24
N LEU A 194 -30.63 27.52 -13.62
CA LEU A 194 -30.56 26.69 -12.41
C LEU A 194 -29.69 25.44 -12.61
N ALA A 195 -29.74 24.84 -13.80
CA ALA A 195 -28.98 23.63 -14.12
C ALA A 195 -27.45 23.88 -14.19
N ASP A 196 -27.07 25.13 -14.48
CA ASP A 196 -25.67 25.52 -14.60
C ASP A 196 -25.10 26.06 -13.28
N ALA A 197 -25.94 26.27 -12.26
CA ALA A 197 -25.51 26.75 -10.95
C ALA A 197 -24.49 25.77 -10.33
N LYS A 198 -23.33 26.30 -9.93
CA LYS A 198 -22.23 25.53 -9.35
C LYS A 198 -21.85 26.05 -7.97
N LEU A 199 -21.61 25.14 -7.04
CA LEU A 199 -21.10 25.45 -5.71
C LEU A 199 -19.61 25.79 -5.75
N TRP A 200 -19.24 26.95 -5.20
CA TRP A 200 -17.86 27.30 -4.88
C TRP A 200 -17.72 27.20 -3.36
N TYR A 201 -16.94 26.24 -2.87
CA TYR A 201 -16.98 25.84 -1.46
C TYR A 201 -15.59 25.82 -0.83
N TYR A 202 -15.50 26.33 0.40
CA TYR A 202 -14.37 26.15 1.30
C TYR A 202 -14.84 25.53 2.61
N GLY A 203 -14.58 24.23 2.78
CA GLY A 203 -14.95 23.48 3.98
C GLY A 203 -13.74 23.25 4.87
N ILE A 204 -13.88 23.53 6.16
CA ILE A 204 -12.85 23.31 7.17
C ILE A 204 -13.31 22.21 8.13
N SER A 205 -12.43 21.29 8.54
CA SER A 205 -12.74 20.25 9.54
C SER A 205 -13.97 19.43 9.12
N TYR A 206 -15.02 19.27 9.94
CA TYR A 206 -16.27 18.61 9.53
C TYR A 206 -16.91 19.21 8.26
N GLY A 207 -16.66 20.48 7.94
CA GLY A 207 -17.05 21.09 6.66
C GLY A 207 -16.49 20.33 5.45
N THR A 208 -15.37 19.61 5.60
CA THR A 208 -14.87 18.72 4.55
C THR A 208 -15.79 17.53 4.30
N VAL A 209 -16.47 17.03 5.34
CA VAL A 209 -17.49 15.97 5.19
C VAL A 209 -18.66 16.51 4.38
N ILE A 210 -19.20 17.70 4.73
CA ILE A 210 -20.26 18.36 3.94
C ILE A 210 -19.85 18.50 2.47
N GLY A 211 -18.65 19.05 2.21
CA GLY A 211 -18.14 19.23 0.86
C GLY A 211 -17.98 17.92 0.08
N SER A 212 -17.42 16.89 0.72
CA SER A 212 -17.25 15.55 0.11
C SER A 212 -18.58 14.85 -0.18
N THR A 213 -19.57 15.01 0.70
CA THR A 213 -20.92 14.48 0.54
C THR A 213 -21.65 15.22 -0.58
N PHE A 214 -21.56 16.55 -0.63
CA PHE A 214 -22.09 17.34 -1.75
C PHE A 214 -21.48 16.92 -3.08
N ALA A 215 -20.15 16.80 -3.16
CA ALA A 215 -19.46 16.38 -4.38
C ALA A 215 -19.82 14.96 -4.81
N SER A 216 -20.14 14.08 -3.87
CA SER A 216 -20.57 12.69 -4.15
C SER A 216 -22.02 12.62 -4.64
N MET A 217 -22.90 13.46 -4.10
CA MET A 217 -24.31 13.49 -4.46
C MET A 217 -24.58 14.30 -5.73
N PHE A 218 -23.84 15.39 -5.95
CA PHE A 218 -24.04 16.35 -7.04
C PHE A 218 -22.69 16.73 -7.71
N PRO A 219 -21.93 15.75 -8.25
CA PRO A 219 -20.59 16.01 -8.79
C PRO A 219 -20.59 17.05 -9.91
N GLU A 220 -21.62 17.05 -10.75
CA GLU A 220 -21.81 18.02 -11.82
C GLU A 220 -22.10 19.44 -11.31
N ARG A 221 -22.48 19.59 -10.03
CA ARG A 221 -22.81 20.88 -9.40
C ARG A 221 -21.64 21.48 -8.63
N VAL A 222 -20.45 20.88 -8.71
CA VAL A 222 -19.22 21.43 -8.12
C VAL A 222 -18.55 22.39 -9.09
N GLY A 223 -18.34 23.65 -8.66
CA GLY A 223 -17.63 24.67 -9.43
C GLY A 223 -16.16 24.72 -9.03
N ARG A 224 -15.90 25.07 -7.78
CA ARG A 224 -14.58 25.02 -7.14
C ARG A 224 -14.74 24.54 -5.72
N MET A 225 -13.82 23.71 -5.24
CA MET A 225 -13.93 23.17 -3.88
C MET A 225 -12.55 23.06 -3.26
N ILE A 226 -12.42 23.59 -2.05
CA ILE A 226 -11.25 23.44 -1.19
C ILE A 226 -11.74 22.79 0.11
N LEU A 227 -11.10 21.70 0.49
CA LEU A 227 -11.37 20.98 1.73
C LEU A 227 -10.08 21.04 2.56
N ASP A 228 -10.13 21.66 3.73
CA ASP A 228 -8.98 21.92 4.61
C ASP A 228 -9.19 21.32 6.01
N GLY A 229 -8.17 20.65 6.54
CA GLY A 229 -8.31 19.77 7.71
C GLY A 229 -9.24 18.58 7.40
N VAL A 230 -8.89 17.82 6.36
CA VAL A 230 -9.75 16.80 5.74
C VAL A 230 -10.06 15.64 6.69
N VAL A 231 -11.34 15.52 7.05
CA VAL A 231 -11.88 14.40 7.82
C VAL A 231 -12.06 13.18 6.91
N ASN A 232 -11.66 12.01 7.40
CA ASN A 232 -11.97 10.73 6.76
C ASN A 232 -13.48 10.46 6.85
N ALA A 233 -14.21 10.73 5.76
CA ALA A 233 -15.68 10.65 5.74
C ALA A 233 -16.21 9.26 6.09
N GLU A 234 -15.52 8.18 5.70
CA GLU A 234 -15.95 6.82 6.01
C GLU A 234 -15.86 6.52 7.51
N GLN A 235 -14.76 6.92 8.17
CA GLN A 235 -14.62 6.80 9.62
C GLN A 235 -15.60 7.71 10.37
N TYR A 236 -15.87 8.91 9.85
CA TYR A 236 -16.87 9.82 10.40
C TYR A 236 -18.26 9.16 10.43
N TYR A 237 -18.72 8.63 9.30
CA TYR A 237 -20.02 7.96 9.21
C TYR A 237 -20.07 6.64 9.99
N ASN A 238 -18.92 6.00 10.26
CA ASN A 238 -18.85 4.82 11.14
C ASN A 238 -18.72 5.17 12.64
N ASN A 239 -18.65 6.46 12.98
CA ASN A 239 -18.44 6.99 14.33
C ASN A 239 -17.10 6.57 15.00
N GLU A 240 -16.07 6.33 14.19
CA GLU A 240 -14.76 5.83 14.66
C GLU A 240 -13.78 6.96 15.00
N TRP A 241 -13.54 7.89 14.07
CA TRP A 241 -12.63 9.05 14.25
C TRP A 241 -11.19 8.70 14.70
N THR A 242 -10.69 7.53 14.32
CA THR A 242 -9.42 6.96 14.78
C THR A 242 -8.17 7.62 14.18
N ASP A 243 -8.20 8.06 12.91
CA ASP A 243 -7.01 8.64 12.25
C ASP A 243 -6.54 9.96 12.89
N ASN A 244 -7.43 10.66 13.60
CA ASN A 244 -7.15 11.96 14.19
C ASN A 244 -6.12 11.92 15.34
N VAL A 245 -5.91 10.77 15.97
CA VAL A 245 -4.95 10.63 17.08
C VAL A 245 -3.52 10.27 16.62
N ASP A 246 -3.34 9.81 15.37
CA ASP A 246 -2.07 9.26 14.88
C ASP A 246 -0.89 10.28 14.90
N GLN A 247 -1.17 11.58 14.80
CA GLN A 247 -0.15 12.64 14.71
C GLN A 247 -0.14 13.61 15.91
N MET A 248 -0.98 13.36 16.91
CA MET A 248 -1.10 14.22 18.10
C MET A 248 0.22 14.30 18.88
N ASP A 249 0.90 13.17 19.06
CA ASP A 249 2.18 13.12 19.77
C ASP A 249 3.28 13.86 18.99
N GLU A 250 3.31 13.75 17.65
CA GLU A 250 4.28 14.49 16.83
C GLU A 250 4.10 16.02 16.97
N ALA A 251 2.85 16.50 16.99
CA ALA A 251 2.55 17.90 17.22
C ALA A 251 2.97 18.35 18.62
N MET A 252 2.70 17.53 19.63
CA MET A 252 3.06 17.82 21.01
C MET A 252 4.58 17.83 21.23
N GLU A 253 5.33 16.93 20.59
CA GLU A 253 6.80 16.88 20.64
C GLU A 253 7.47 18.15 20.08
N LYS A 254 6.79 18.91 19.21
CA LYS A 254 7.31 20.21 18.74
C LYS A 254 7.40 21.23 19.87
N PHE A 255 6.57 21.12 20.92
CA PHE A 255 6.59 22.05 22.05
C PHE A 255 7.98 22.12 22.69
N SER A 256 8.57 20.99 23.04
CA SER A 256 9.90 20.93 23.65
C SER A 256 10.97 21.55 22.75
N SER A 257 10.90 21.29 21.45
CA SER A 257 11.86 21.81 20.46
C SER A 257 11.72 23.33 20.28
N PHE A 258 10.50 23.83 20.16
CA PHE A 258 10.21 25.26 19.99
C PHE A 258 10.52 26.04 21.27
N CYS A 259 10.10 25.52 22.43
CA CYS A 259 10.39 26.14 23.72
C CYS A 259 11.89 26.24 23.96
N HIS A 260 12.66 25.16 23.73
CA HIS A 260 14.13 25.19 23.83
C HIS A 260 14.75 26.25 22.90
N SER A 261 14.35 26.24 21.62
CA SER A 261 14.89 27.15 20.59
C SER A 261 14.53 28.61 20.84
N ALA A 262 13.40 28.88 21.49
CA ALA A 262 12.97 30.23 21.84
C ALA A 262 13.85 30.88 22.93
N GLY A 263 14.51 30.06 23.76
CA GLY A 263 15.35 30.53 24.86
C GLY A 263 14.56 30.91 26.12
N PRO A 264 15.25 31.09 27.27
CA PRO A 264 14.61 31.36 28.56
C PRO A 264 13.89 32.71 28.63
N GLY A 265 14.18 33.64 27.70
CA GLY A 265 13.49 34.93 27.61
C GLY A 265 12.15 34.90 26.88
N LYS A 266 11.81 33.80 26.18
CA LYS A 266 10.58 33.67 25.38
C LYS A 266 9.75 32.43 25.70
N CYS A 267 10.31 31.46 26.41
CA CYS A 267 9.57 30.32 26.96
C CYS A 267 9.82 30.25 28.47
N SER A 268 8.76 30.38 29.27
CA SER A 268 8.82 30.25 30.74
C SER A 268 9.15 28.82 31.18
N PHE A 269 8.69 27.82 30.42
CA PHE A 269 9.01 26.41 30.63
C PHE A 269 10.34 25.95 29.97
N TRP A 270 11.26 26.88 29.71
CA TRP A 270 12.50 26.59 28.99
C TRP A 270 13.40 25.58 29.70
N GLY A 271 14.15 24.80 28.91
CA GLY A 271 15.19 23.89 29.39
C GLY A 271 16.39 23.84 28.42
N PRO A 272 17.56 23.39 28.91
CA PRO A 272 18.81 23.38 28.14
C PRO A 272 18.82 22.43 26.94
N THR A 273 17.88 21.47 26.87
CA THR A 273 17.66 20.60 25.72
C THR A 273 16.17 20.28 25.59
N PRO A 274 15.68 19.94 24.38
CA PRO A 274 14.30 19.46 24.22
C PRO A 274 14.00 18.23 25.10
N ALA A 275 14.96 17.31 25.25
CA ALA A 275 14.81 16.14 26.12
C ALA A 275 14.60 16.51 27.60
N ASN A 276 15.23 17.58 28.10
CA ASN A 276 14.98 18.06 29.46
C ASN A 276 13.54 18.56 29.64
N ILE A 277 13.01 19.30 28.65
CA ILE A 277 11.63 19.80 28.68
C ILE A 277 10.63 18.64 28.62
N THR A 278 10.88 17.65 27.74
CA THR A 278 10.04 16.45 27.65
C THR A 278 10.04 15.65 28.95
N ALA A 279 11.20 15.48 29.60
CA ALA A 279 11.27 14.76 30.87
C ALA A 279 10.51 15.48 32.00
N ARG A 280 10.54 16.82 32.04
CA ARG A 280 9.75 17.63 32.98
C ARG A 280 8.25 17.49 32.71
N LEU A 281 7.86 17.53 31.44
CA LEU A 281 6.48 17.31 31.01
C LEU A 281 5.96 15.93 31.42
N ASP A 282 6.73 14.86 31.17
CA ASP A 282 6.38 13.49 31.59
C ASP A 282 6.28 13.39 33.13
N GLY A 283 7.11 14.13 33.86
CA GLY A 283 7.04 14.23 35.32
C GLY A 283 5.74 14.87 35.81
N LEU A 284 5.28 15.95 35.18
CA LEU A 284 4.01 16.62 35.50
C LEU A 284 2.80 15.72 35.21
N ILE A 285 2.84 14.97 34.11
CA ILE A 285 1.83 13.97 33.74
C ILE A 285 1.71 12.91 34.85
N HIS A 286 2.84 12.31 35.26
CA HIS A 286 2.84 11.31 36.33
C HIS A 286 2.46 11.88 37.70
N GLN A 287 2.81 13.13 37.99
CA GLN A 287 2.44 13.78 39.24
C GLN A 287 0.91 13.91 39.34
N LEU A 288 0.25 14.48 38.33
CA LEU A 288 -1.20 14.68 38.37
C LEU A 288 -1.99 13.38 38.22
N GLN A 289 -1.42 12.35 37.57
CA GLN A 289 -2.03 11.02 37.51
C GLN A 289 -2.16 10.37 38.89
N ASN A 290 -1.17 10.55 39.77
CA ASN A 290 -1.14 9.93 41.10
C ASN A 290 -1.61 10.86 42.23
N HIS A 291 -1.51 12.17 42.02
CA HIS A 291 -1.73 13.19 43.05
C HIS A 291 -2.48 14.40 42.46
N PRO A 292 -3.79 14.29 42.20
CA PRO A 292 -4.61 15.46 41.85
C PRO A 292 -4.57 16.50 42.97
N VAL A 293 -4.55 17.78 42.60
CA VAL A 293 -4.31 18.87 43.55
C VAL A 293 -5.62 19.61 43.87
N PRO A 294 -6.04 19.69 45.15
CA PRO A 294 -7.22 20.44 45.53
C PRO A 294 -6.99 21.95 45.40
N VAL A 295 -7.94 22.64 44.77
CA VAL A 295 -7.87 24.08 44.53
C VAL A 295 -9.12 24.77 45.07
N SER A 296 -8.93 25.82 45.85
CA SER A 296 -10.02 26.67 46.33
C SER A 296 -9.76 28.13 45.96
N GLY A 297 -10.82 28.87 45.60
CA GLY A 297 -10.73 30.30 45.28
C GLY A 297 -10.24 30.65 43.87
N VAL A 298 -10.40 29.77 42.88
CA VAL A 298 -10.08 30.06 41.47
C VAL A 298 -11.09 31.07 40.89
N GLN A 299 -10.60 32.10 40.19
CA GLN A 299 -11.47 33.03 39.45
C GLN A 299 -12.30 32.27 38.40
N ASN A 300 -13.63 32.50 38.37
CA ASN A 300 -14.62 31.86 37.49
C ASN A 300 -15.08 30.44 37.86
N GLN A 301 -14.62 29.88 38.98
CA GLN A 301 -15.17 28.63 39.54
C GLN A 301 -16.05 28.97 40.75
N VAL A 302 -17.31 28.53 40.71
CA VAL A 302 -18.28 28.77 41.80
C VAL A 302 -18.06 27.80 42.98
N LEU A 303 -17.41 26.66 42.73
CA LEU A 303 -17.16 25.60 43.71
C LEU A 303 -15.65 25.29 43.78
N PRO A 304 -15.14 24.82 44.94
CA PRO A 304 -13.81 24.20 45.01
C PRO A 304 -13.72 23.02 44.04
N THR A 305 -12.57 22.83 43.40
CA THR A 305 -12.36 21.78 42.39
C THR A 305 -10.99 21.12 42.54
N LEU A 306 -10.71 20.10 41.74
CA LEU A 306 -9.40 19.46 41.62
C LEU A 306 -8.73 19.90 40.32
N ALA A 307 -7.44 20.19 40.37
CA ALA A 307 -6.60 20.16 39.18
C ALA A 307 -6.16 18.72 38.94
N THR A 308 -6.60 18.15 37.84
CA THR A 308 -6.52 16.72 37.55
C THR A 308 -5.59 16.41 36.38
N TYR A 309 -5.30 15.11 36.23
CA TYR A 309 -4.67 14.57 35.04
C TYR A 309 -5.44 14.94 33.75
N SER A 310 -6.77 14.85 33.78
CA SER A 310 -7.63 15.18 32.65
C SER A 310 -7.53 16.66 32.26
N ASP A 311 -7.36 17.57 33.23
CA ASP A 311 -7.15 19.00 32.95
C ASP A 311 -5.83 19.25 32.21
N LEU A 312 -4.75 18.57 32.60
CA LEU A 312 -3.46 18.67 31.92
C LEU A 312 -3.54 18.13 30.49
N LYS A 313 -4.21 17.00 30.30
CA LYS A 313 -4.46 16.42 28.98
C LYS A 313 -5.35 17.33 28.12
N ALA A 314 -6.33 18.00 28.72
CA ALA A 314 -7.16 19.01 28.07
C ALA A 314 -6.35 20.23 27.61
N LEU A 315 -5.40 20.70 28.43
CA LEU A 315 -4.46 21.75 28.04
C LEU A 315 -3.67 21.37 26.78
N PHE A 316 -3.15 20.15 26.71
CA PHE A 316 -2.40 19.68 25.53
C PHE A 316 -3.29 19.68 24.29
N LEU A 317 -4.47 19.06 24.39
CA LEU A 317 -5.41 18.95 23.28
C LEU A 317 -5.80 20.33 22.73
N THR A 318 -6.22 21.27 23.58
CA THR A 318 -6.61 22.61 23.13
C THR A 318 -5.46 23.40 22.52
N THR A 319 -4.23 23.11 22.93
CA THR A 319 -3.03 23.83 22.52
C THR A 319 -2.54 23.39 21.15
N ILE A 320 -2.54 22.09 20.86
CA ILE A 320 -2.06 21.55 19.57
C ILE A 320 -2.96 21.90 18.38
N TYR A 321 -4.20 22.36 18.62
CA TYR A 321 -5.06 22.93 17.59
C TYR A 321 -4.50 24.23 16.99
N ALA A 322 -3.73 25.00 17.77
CA ALA A 322 -3.14 26.27 17.33
C ALA A 322 -1.76 26.50 17.99
N PRO A 323 -0.76 25.64 17.71
CA PRO A 323 0.44 25.50 18.52
C PRO A 323 1.28 26.78 18.52
N LEU A 324 1.42 27.44 17.36
CA LEU A 324 2.20 28.69 17.24
C LEU A 324 1.64 29.82 18.11
N LYS A 325 0.32 29.86 18.32
CA LYS A 325 -0.36 30.87 19.14
C LYS A 325 -0.43 30.47 20.61
N LYS A 326 -0.65 29.18 20.90
CA LYS A 326 -0.99 28.68 22.24
C LYS A 326 0.18 28.11 23.04
N PHE A 327 1.29 27.70 22.40
CA PHE A 327 2.48 27.18 23.11
C PHE A 327 3.04 28.14 24.17
N PRO A 328 3.10 29.48 23.96
CA PRO A 328 3.57 30.38 25.01
C PRO A 328 2.70 30.32 26.28
N ALA A 329 1.38 30.35 26.14
CA ALA A 329 0.46 30.26 27.28
C ALA A 329 0.55 28.89 27.97
N MET A 330 0.68 27.80 27.20
CA MET A 330 0.90 26.47 27.77
C MET A 330 2.22 26.40 28.55
N ALA A 331 3.30 27.03 28.06
CA ALA A 331 4.55 27.11 28.79
C ALA A 331 4.39 27.83 30.14
N ASP A 332 3.64 28.93 30.18
CA ASP A 332 3.37 29.67 31.42
C ASP A 332 2.59 28.83 32.44
N ILE A 333 1.58 28.09 31.97
CA ILE A 333 0.78 27.20 32.82
C ILE A 333 1.63 26.03 33.35
N LEU A 334 2.46 25.40 32.51
CA LEU A 334 3.35 24.31 32.92
C LEU A 334 4.42 24.81 33.91
N HIS A 335 4.90 26.04 33.75
CA HIS A 335 5.85 26.66 34.69
C HIS A 335 5.20 26.96 36.04
N GLN A 336 3.98 27.49 36.05
CA GLN A 336 3.20 27.68 37.28
C GLN A 336 2.95 26.35 37.99
N LEU A 337 2.60 25.32 37.22
CA LEU A 337 2.35 23.97 37.74
C LEU A 337 3.58 23.39 38.46
N GLU A 338 4.79 23.55 37.92
CA GLU A 338 6.03 23.13 38.59
C GLU A 338 6.33 23.91 39.88
N SER A 339 5.87 25.16 39.96
CA SER A 339 6.00 26.00 41.16
C SER A 339 4.93 25.71 42.21
N GLY A 340 3.97 24.84 41.90
CA GLY A 340 2.85 24.46 42.78
C GLY A 340 1.57 25.27 42.60
N ASP A 341 1.54 26.23 41.66
CA ASP A 341 0.32 26.94 41.31
C ASP A 341 -0.42 26.22 40.18
N VAL A 342 -1.56 25.62 40.56
CA VAL A 342 -2.42 24.82 39.69
C VAL A 342 -3.67 25.58 39.26
N SER A 343 -3.82 26.85 39.66
CA SER A 343 -5.06 27.62 39.50
C SER A 343 -5.47 27.79 38.05
N ALA A 344 -4.49 27.98 37.15
CA ALA A 344 -4.75 28.13 35.72
C ALA A 344 -5.16 26.83 35.04
N LEU A 345 -4.85 25.68 35.64
CA LEU A 345 -5.15 24.36 35.10
C LEU A 345 -6.53 23.84 35.54
N ALA A 346 -6.97 24.21 36.73
CA ALA A 346 -8.20 23.72 37.34
C ALA A 346 -9.45 23.95 36.45
N GLY A 347 -10.17 22.88 36.14
CA GLY A 347 -11.41 22.92 35.35
C GLY A 347 -11.23 23.10 33.85
N MET A 348 -10.01 22.92 33.32
CA MET A 348 -9.78 22.93 31.87
C MET A 348 -10.52 21.80 31.16
N PHE A 349 -10.64 20.62 31.78
CA PHE A 349 -11.37 19.51 31.20
C PHE A 349 -12.87 19.80 31.12
N ASP A 350 -13.46 20.37 32.17
CA ASP A 350 -14.87 20.78 32.16
C ASP A 350 -15.15 21.78 31.05
N GLY A 351 -14.20 22.69 30.77
CA GLY A 351 -14.28 23.66 29.69
C GLY A 351 -14.19 23.08 28.27
N LEU A 352 -13.70 21.84 28.11
CA LEU A 352 -13.74 21.13 26.81
C LEU A 352 -15.14 20.63 26.48
N ASN A 353 -15.89 20.20 27.50
CA ASN A 353 -17.15 19.46 27.35
C ASN A 353 -18.37 20.39 27.24
N SER A 354 -18.25 21.47 26.47
CA SER A 354 -19.45 22.23 26.06
C SER A 354 -20.18 21.42 24.99
N ILE A 355 -20.95 20.43 25.43
CA ILE A 355 -21.84 19.65 24.59
C ILE A 355 -22.77 20.63 23.87
N SER A 356 -22.60 20.77 22.56
CA SER A 356 -23.62 21.39 21.73
C SER A 356 -24.55 20.28 21.28
N ASP A 357 -25.83 20.37 21.65
CA ASP A 357 -26.86 19.44 21.19
C ASP A 357 -26.86 19.30 19.67
N ALA A 358 -26.61 20.40 18.96
CA ALA A 358 -26.43 20.39 17.51
C ALA A 358 -25.28 19.46 17.05
N ARG A 359 -24.11 19.54 17.70
CA ARG A 359 -22.96 18.68 17.34
C ARG A 359 -23.31 17.21 17.50
N LEU A 360 -23.88 16.83 18.64
CA LEU A 360 -24.26 15.44 18.93
C LEU A 360 -25.39 14.97 18.01
N ALA A 361 -26.43 15.78 17.82
CA ALA A 361 -27.53 15.46 16.92
C ALA A 361 -27.02 15.14 15.52
N ILE A 362 -26.15 15.99 14.96
CA ILE A 362 -25.58 15.80 13.63
C ILE A 362 -24.71 14.54 13.58
N GLN A 363 -23.75 14.39 14.50
CA GLN A 363 -22.82 13.26 14.52
C GLN A 363 -23.55 11.91 14.69
N CYS A 364 -24.53 11.85 15.59
CA CYS A 364 -25.29 10.64 15.86
C CYS A 364 -26.32 10.34 14.75
N ALA A 365 -26.92 11.37 14.14
CA ALA A 365 -27.80 11.21 12.98
C ALA A 365 -27.03 10.74 11.74
N ASP A 366 -25.83 11.26 11.49
CA ASP A 366 -24.98 10.85 10.38
C ASP A 366 -24.48 9.41 10.52
N SER A 367 -24.11 9.00 11.73
CA SER A 367 -23.68 7.63 12.01
C SER A 367 -24.83 6.64 12.21
N TYR A 368 -26.08 7.08 12.03
CA TYR A 368 -27.24 6.22 12.19
C TYR A 368 -27.16 4.98 11.28
N ARG A 369 -27.37 3.79 11.88
CA ARG A 369 -27.20 2.45 11.27
C ARG A 369 -25.77 2.05 10.91
N ARG A 370 -24.78 2.91 11.18
CA ARG A 370 -23.34 2.67 10.91
C ARG A 370 -22.45 2.82 12.13
N ASN A 371 -22.98 3.32 13.25
CA ASN A 371 -22.28 3.45 14.52
C ASN A 371 -21.69 2.10 14.96
N ARG A 372 -20.37 2.06 15.15
CA ARG A 372 -19.64 0.86 15.59
C ARG A 372 -19.45 0.78 17.10
N LEU A 373 -19.63 1.89 17.83
CA LEU A 373 -19.42 1.93 19.28
C LEU A 373 -20.69 1.57 20.04
N THR A 374 -21.16 0.33 19.84
CA THR A 374 -22.45 -0.13 20.39
C THR A 374 -22.30 -1.09 21.56
N THR A 375 -21.21 -1.86 21.61
CA THR A 375 -20.91 -2.80 22.69
C THR A 375 -19.72 -2.34 23.55
N MET A 376 -19.61 -2.90 24.75
CA MET A 376 -18.48 -2.63 25.66
C MET A 376 -17.15 -3.03 25.01
N GLU A 377 -17.13 -4.15 24.28
CA GLU A 377 -15.91 -4.64 23.62
C GLU A 377 -15.47 -3.72 22.49
N ASP A 378 -16.43 -3.18 21.71
CA ASP A 378 -16.13 -2.19 20.67
C ASP A 378 -15.55 -0.91 21.28
N PHE A 379 -16.15 -0.42 22.37
CA PHE A 379 -15.67 0.77 23.06
C PHE A 379 -14.30 0.55 23.68
N LYS A 380 -14.09 -0.59 24.35
CA LYS A 380 -12.79 -0.97 24.91
C LYS A 380 -11.71 -1.05 23.83
N SER A 381 -12.00 -1.69 22.70
CA SER A 381 -11.07 -1.77 21.57
C SER A 381 -10.72 -0.39 21.02
N TYR A 382 -11.71 0.51 20.94
CA TYR A 382 -11.49 1.90 20.53
C TYR A 382 -10.64 2.69 21.52
N VAL A 383 -10.88 2.54 22.82
CA VAL A 383 -10.07 3.16 23.88
C VAL A 383 -8.63 2.62 23.85
N GLU A 384 -8.44 1.31 23.79
CA GLU A 384 -7.11 0.68 23.71
C GLU A 384 -6.34 1.16 22.47
N TYR A 385 -7.01 1.27 21.33
CA TYR A 385 -6.41 1.83 20.11
C TYR A 385 -5.97 3.29 20.33
N THR A 386 -6.87 4.16 20.80
CA THR A 386 -6.54 5.59 20.94
C THR A 386 -5.42 5.84 21.94
N ILE A 387 -5.41 5.12 23.07
CA ILE A 387 -4.32 5.12 24.06
C ILE A 387 -3.01 4.64 23.44
N SER A 388 -3.03 3.60 22.61
CA SER A 388 -1.83 3.10 21.96
C SER A 388 -1.21 4.11 20.99
N LYS A 389 -2.04 4.96 20.37
CA LYS A 389 -1.62 5.97 19.39
C LYS A 389 -1.02 7.21 19.99
N SER A 390 -1.55 7.69 21.11
CA SER A 390 -1.10 8.95 21.70
C SER A 390 -0.95 8.82 23.21
N LYS A 391 0.27 8.97 23.70
CA LYS A 391 0.49 9.06 25.16
C LYS A 391 -0.02 10.38 25.74
N TYR A 392 -0.10 11.44 24.93
CA TYR A 392 -0.49 12.77 25.40
C TYR A 392 -2.00 13.01 25.35
N MET A 393 -2.77 12.29 24.53
CA MET A 393 -4.21 12.53 24.39
C MET A 393 -5.04 11.25 24.18
N GLY A 394 -4.42 10.10 23.96
CA GLY A 394 -5.13 8.88 23.58
C GLY A 394 -6.17 8.42 24.61
N ASP A 395 -5.88 8.60 25.89
CA ASP A 395 -6.78 8.24 27.00
C ASP A 395 -7.93 9.23 27.21
N ILE A 396 -7.81 10.47 26.77
CA ILE A 396 -8.88 11.49 26.89
C ILE A 396 -9.71 11.62 25.61
N TYR A 397 -9.15 11.22 24.47
CA TYR A 397 -9.76 11.40 23.16
C TYR A 397 -11.13 10.73 22.98
N PRO A 398 -11.38 9.50 23.49
CA PRO A 398 -12.69 8.85 23.38
C PRO A 398 -13.83 9.64 24.01
N ILE A 399 -13.56 10.35 25.10
CA ILE A 399 -14.54 11.19 25.78
C ILE A 399 -14.60 12.57 25.13
N TYR A 400 -13.47 13.15 24.76
CA TYR A 400 -13.46 14.44 24.06
C TYR A 400 -14.29 14.43 22.77
N GLN A 401 -14.27 13.33 22.00
CA GLN A 401 -15.07 13.25 20.78
C GLN A 401 -16.55 12.98 21.01
N ASP A 402 -16.95 12.55 22.20
CA ASP A 402 -18.33 12.18 22.55
C ASP A 402 -18.98 11.15 21.61
N ASN A 403 -18.19 10.43 20.82
CA ASN A 403 -18.72 9.44 19.87
C ASN A 403 -19.46 8.30 20.58
N ILE A 404 -19.04 7.94 21.79
CA ILE A 404 -19.73 6.93 22.59
C ILE A 404 -21.15 7.34 22.99
N LEU A 405 -21.46 8.64 23.11
CA LEU A 405 -22.81 9.12 23.45
C LEU A 405 -23.84 8.72 22.38
N CYS A 406 -23.42 8.55 21.12
CA CYS A 406 -24.30 8.13 20.03
C CYS A 406 -24.87 6.71 20.16
N ARG A 407 -24.36 5.88 21.09
CA ARG A 407 -24.79 4.48 21.23
C ARG A 407 -26.27 4.31 21.58
N SER A 408 -26.86 5.29 22.26
CA SER A 408 -28.26 5.25 22.68
C SER A 408 -29.15 6.23 21.92
N PHE A 409 -28.63 6.99 20.95
CA PHE A 409 -29.46 7.83 20.08
C PHE A 409 -30.29 6.94 19.15
N ARG A 410 -31.57 7.27 18.99
CA ARG A 410 -32.53 6.49 18.17
C ARG A 410 -33.19 7.37 17.11
N PRO A 411 -32.43 7.98 16.19
CA PRO A 411 -32.99 8.88 15.20
C PRO A 411 -33.87 8.11 14.20
N LYS A 412 -35.13 8.52 14.06
CA LYS A 412 -36.11 7.87 13.15
C LYS A 412 -36.01 8.48 11.74
N LEU A 413 -34.88 8.20 11.07
CA LEU A 413 -34.55 8.83 9.78
C LEU A 413 -34.96 7.98 8.57
N PRO A 414 -35.51 8.61 7.52
CA PRO A 414 -35.78 7.95 6.25
C PRO A 414 -34.48 7.65 5.49
N ASP A 415 -34.55 6.65 4.61
CA ASP A 415 -33.43 6.18 3.79
C ASP A 415 -32.78 7.24 2.89
N SER A 416 -33.53 8.30 2.55
CA SER A 416 -33.08 9.45 1.76
C SER A 416 -32.12 10.39 2.52
N MET A 417 -32.13 10.33 3.85
CA MET A 417 -31.34 11.22 4.72
C MET A 417 -30.07 10.57 5.25
N VAL A 418 -29.86 9.28 4.99
CA VAL A 418 -28.75 8.51 5.55
C VAL A 418 -27.85 8.05 4.42
N VAL A 419 -26.53 8.05 4.64
CA VAL A 419 -25.57 7.48 3.68
C VAL A 419 -25.78 5.97 3.61
N GLN A 420 -26.33 5.49 2.49
CA GLN A 420 -26.58 4.07 2.32
C GLN A 420 -25.29 3.30 2.07
N VAL A 421 -25.09 2.23 2.85
CA VAL A 421 -24.18 1.14 2.47
C VAL A 421 -24.83 0.41 1.30
N ARG A 422 -24.55 0.84 0.06
CA ARG A 422 -24.93 0.03 -1.11
C ARG A 422 -24.11 -1.25 -1.09
N ALA A 423 -24.73 -2.32 -0.59
CA ALA A 423 -24.44 -3.71 -0.97
C ALA A 423 -24.75 -3.99 -2.47
N THR A 424 -24.84 -2.95 -3.30
CA THR A 424 -25.37 -2.97 -4.66
C THR A 424 -24.66 -1.90 -5.50
N CYS A 425 -23.45 -2.24 -5.95
CA CYS A 425 -23.06 -2.00 -7.34
C CYS A 425 -23.41 -3.24 -8.19
N LEU A 426 -24.62 -3.76 -7.95
CA LEU A 426 -25.35 -4.74 -8.73
C LEU A 426 -26.70 -4.07 -9.03
N LEU A 427 -27.02 -3.91 -10.32
CA LEU A 427 -28.26 -3.34 -10.89
C LEU A 427 -28.18 -1.88 -11.36
N SER A 428 -27.58 -1.69 -12.55
CA SER A 428 -28.26 -1.10 -13.73
C SER A 428 -27.27 -0.92 -14.88
N LEU A 429 -26.80 -2.04 -15.45
CA LEU A 429 -26.31 -2.09 -16.82
C LEU A 429 -27.03 -3.25 -17.51
N PRO A 430 -27.37 -3.15 -18.80
CA PRO A 430 -28.39 -4.00 -19.43
C PRO A 430 -27.99 -5.48 -19.40
N ASP A 431 -28.97 -6.31 -19.04
CA ASP A 431 -28.90 -7.78 -19.03
C ASP A 431 -28.24 -8.35 -20.29
N ARG A 432 -27.01 -8.87 -20.14
CA ARG A 432 -26.48 -9.85 -21.10
C ARG A 432 -25.47 -10.87 -20.53
N TYR A 433 -25.32 -11.00 -19.21
CA TYR A 433 -24.47 -12.04 -18.60
C TYR A 433 -25.08 -12.64 -17.32
N SER A 434 -26.11 -13.48 -17.51
CA SER A 434 -26.66 -14.34 -16.46
C SER A 434 -25.94 -15.70 -16.45
N TYR A 435 -24.74 -15.76 -15.84
CA TYR A 435 -24.09 -17.05 -15.56
C TYR A 435 -23.39 -17.18 -14.19
N CYS A 436 -23.26 -16.09 -13.41
CA CYS A 436 -22.65 -16.13 -12.07
C CYS A 436 -23.64 -16.15 -10.89
N LYS A 437 -24.94 -16.39 -11.12
CA LYS A 437 -25.98 -16.29 -10.07
C LYS A 437 -26.49 -17.61 -9.50
N LYS A 438 -25.86 -18.76 -9.78
CA LYS A 438 -26.29 -20.06 -9.22
C LYS A 438 -25.12 -20.84 -8.62
N ARG A 439 -24.80 -20.51 -7.36
CA ARG A 439 -24.42 -21.41 -6.24
C ARG A 439 -23.56 -20.63 -5.23
N LEU A 440 -24.21 -19.70 -4.52
CA LEU A 440 -23.80 -19.40 -3.16
C LEU A 440 -24.57 -20.39 -2.28
N VAL A 441 -23.83 -21.35 -1.73
CA VAL A 441 -24.23 -22.08 -0.53
C VAL A 441 -24.42 -21.01 0.56
N PRO A 442 -25.50 -21.04 1.35
CA PRO A 442 -25.65 -20.07 2.44
C PRO A 442 -24.43 -20.20 3.35
N PRO A 443 -23.75 -19.10 3.74
CA PRO A 443 -22.70 -19.23 4.74
C PRO A 443 -23.37 -19.68 6.02
N ASN A 444 -23.00 -20.87 6.50
CA ASN A 444 -23.12 -21.15 7.93
C ASN A 444 -22.42 -20.00 8.65
N GLU A 445 -23.19 -19.31 9.49
CA GLU A 445 -22.69 -18.56 10.63
C GLU A 445 -21.74 -19.49 11.41
N GLU A 446 -20.63 -18.93 11.90
CA GLU A 446 -19.46 -19.63 12.47
C GLU A 446 -18.40 -20.07 11.47
N SER A 447 -17.72 -19.08 10.88
CA SER A 447 -16.27 -19.15 10.62
C SER A 447 -15.67 -17.73 10.75
N PRO A 448 -14.48 -17.60 11.35
CA PRO A 448 -14.08 -16.44 12.14
C PRO A 448 -13.54 -15.32 11.25
N LEU A 449 -14.32 -14.27 11.05
CA LEU A 449 -13.88 -13.02 10.45
C LEU A 449 -14.38 -11.85 11.30
N CYS A 450 -14.02 -11.89 12.59
CA CYS A 450 -13.96 -10.78 13.54
C CYS A 450 -13.33 -11.33 14.84
N GLN A 451 -12.04 -11.70 14.76
CA GLN A 451 -11.15 -11.55 15.90
C GLN A 451 -10.18 -10.44 15.48
N ALA A 452 -10.51 -9.20 15.85
CA ALA A 452 -9.49 -8.17 15.95
C ALA A 452 -8.49 -8.69 16.99
N SER A 453 -7.29 -9.05 16.58
CA SER A 453 -6.23 -9.34 17.55
C SER A 453 -5.93 -8.03 18.28
N SER A 454 -6.05 -8.06 19.60
CA SER A 454 -5.93 -6.96 20.56
C SER A 454 -4.52 -6.35 20.69
N ASN A 455 -3.83 -6.03 19.58
CA ASN A 455 -2.41 -5.65 19.61
C ASN A 455 -1.97 -4.54 18.62
N ASP A 456 -2.85 -3.64 18.16
CA ASP A 456 -2.41 -2.50 17.34
C ASP A 456 -1.88 -1.33 18.18
N VAL A 457 -0.75 -1.58 18.85
CA VAL A 457 0.26 -0.58 19.23
C VAL A 457 0.94 -0.09 17.94
N PRO A 458 1.30 1.21 17.77
CA PRO A 458 2.11 1.62 16.63
C PRO A 458 3.38 0.76 16.61
N HIS A 459 3.51 -0.08 15.59
CA HIS A 459 4.61 -1.03 15.47
C HIS A 459 5.91 -0.25 15.20
N GLN A 460 6.50 0.33 16.25
CA GLN A 460 7.90 0.76 16.22
C GLN A 460 8.72 -0.49 15.91
N ILE A 461 9.43 -0.47 14.79
CA ILE A 461 10.25 -1.62 14.38
C ILE A 461 11.28 -1.86 15.50
N LYS A 462 11.10 -2.94 16.26
CA LYS A 462 12.01 -3.24 17.37
C LYS A 462 13.39 -3.51 16.78
N ARG A 463 14.45 -3.23 17.54
CA ARG A 463 15.82 -3.59 17.12
C ARG A 463 15.95 -5.07 16.77
N SER A 464 15.18 -5.96 17.42
CA SER A 464 15.08 -7.37 17.09
C SER A 464 14.49 -7.64 15.70
N ASP A 465 13.49 -6.87 15.29
CA ASP A 465 12.77 -7.05 14.04
C ASP A 465 13.63 -6.53 12.87
N LEU A 466 14.33 -5.40 13.09
CA LEU A 466 15.39 -4.94 12.18
C LEU A 466 16.50 -5.97 12.01
N LEU A 467 17.01 -6.53 13.12
CA LEU A 467 18.07 -7.55 13.06
C LEU A 467 17.60 -8.78 12.27
N THR A 468 16.33 -9.15 12.46
CA THR A 468 15.67 -10.24 11.74
C THR A 468 15.61 -9.95 10.25
N ILE A 469 15.07 -8.80 9.84
CA ILE A 469 15.00 -8.39 8.43
C ILE A 469 16.39 -8.38 7.78
N TYR A 470 17.36 -7.73 8.40
CA TYR A 470 18.73 -7.68 7.88
C TYR A 470 19.39 -9.06 7.78
N SER A 471 19.10 -9.98 8.71
CA SER A 471 19.63 -11.34 8.63
C SER A 471 19.06 -12.12 7.44
N THR A 472 17.78 -11.92 7.12
CA THR A 472 17.13 -12.60 6.00
C THR A 472 17.62 -12.14 4.62
N PHE A 473 18.14 -10.91 4.53
CA PHE A 473 18.75 -10.38 3.31
C PHE A 473 19.98 -11.17 2.85
N LEU A 474 20.73 -11.78 3.77
CA LEU A 474 21.82 -12.68 3.41
C LEU A 474 21.29 -13.92 2.67
N GLY A 475 20.14 -14.45 3.08
CA GLY A 475 19.46 -15.54 2.37
C GLY A 475 19.05 -15.11 0.95
N VAL A 476 18.44 -13.93 0.80
CA VAL A 476 18.07 -13.37 -0.52
C VAL A 476 19.29 -13.22 -1.43
N PHE A 477 20.39 -12.69 -0.89
CA PHE A 477 21.66 -12.58 -1.61
C PHE A 477 22.18 -13.94 -2.08
N ILE A 478 22.20 -14.96 -1.20
CA ILE A 478 22.71 -16.29 -1.56
C ILE A 478 21.84 -16.96 -2.62
N ALA A 479 20.50 -16.93 -2.47
CA ALA A 479 19.59 -17.48 -3.46
C ALA A 479 19.81 -16.83 -4.84
N SER A 480 19.96 -15.51 -4.86
CA SER A 480 20.20 -14.73 -6.08
C SER A 480 21.60 -14.95 -6.67
N ALA A 481 22.61 -15.16 -5.82
CA ALA A 481 23.96 -15.50 -6.23
C ALA A 481 24.01 -16.90 -6.85
N ASP A 482 23.34 -17.89 -6.25
CA ASP A 482 23.28 -19.27 -6.74
C ASP A 482 22.63 -19.40 -8.11
N GLU A 483 21.57 -18.63 -8.37
CA GLU A 483 20.94 -18.53 -9.70
C GLU A 483 21.98 -18.16 -10.78
N PHE A 484 22.99 -17.34 -10.44
CA PHE A 484 23.97 -16.80 -11.38
C PHE A 484 25.39 -17.38 -11.25
N LEU A 485 25.73 -18.07 -10.16
CA LEU A 485 27.01 -18.78 -10.00
C LEU A 485 27.20 -19.80 -11.13
N VAL A 486 26.13 -20.55 -11.41
CA VAL A 486 26.10 -21.58 -12.47
C VAL A 486 26.23 -20.99 -13.86
N LEU A 487 25.90 -19.71 -14.06
CA LEU A 487 26.03 -19.03 -15.36
C LEU A 487 27.46 -19.07 -15.89
N SER A 488 28.43 -18.94 -15.00
CA SER A 488 29.86 -18.97 -15.35
C SER A 488 30.39 -20.40 -15.50
N THR A 489 29.89 -21.34 -14.70
CA THR A 489 30.50 -22.67 -14.57
C THR A 489 29.80 -23.78 -15.34
N TYR A 490 28.60 -23.57 -15.86
CA TYR A 490 27.79 -24.65 -16.46
C TYR A 490 28.49 -25.34 -17.63
N THR A 491 29.28 -24.61 -18.43
CA THR A 491 30.01 -25.18 -19.57
C THR A 491 31.11 -26.13 -19.11
N THR A 492 31.84 -25.77 -18.05
CA THR A 492 32.90 -26.60 -17.45
C THR A 492 32.34 -27.81 -16.74
N ILE A 493 31.26 -27.63 -15.97
CA ILE A 493 30.53 -28.73 -15.32
C ILE A 493 30.07 -29.75 -16.36
N ALA A 494 29.41 -29.29 -17.42
CA ALA A 494 28.85 -30.17 -18.44
C ALA A 494 29.92 -30.85 -19.29
N SER A 495 31.06 -30.17 -19.54
CA SER A 495 32.22 -30.76 -20.23
C SER A 495 32.83 -31.90 -19.42
N GLN A 496 32.91 -31.78 -18.09
CA GLN A 496 33.43 -32.86 -17.23
C GLN A 496 32.57 -34.13 -17.28
N PHE A 497 31.27 -34.00 -17.57
CA PHE A 497 30.38 -35.14 -17.76
C PHE A 497 30.23 -35.56 -19.24
N HIS A 498 31.00 -34.98 -20.16
CA HIS A 498 30.90 -35.20 -21.61
C HIS A 498 29.48 -34.96 -22.16
N ARG A 499 28.78 -33.96 -21.63
CA ARG A 499 27.38 -33.63 -21.99
C ARG A 499 27.19 -32.12 -22.09
N LEU A 500 28.13 -31.44 -22.72
CA LEU A 500 28.16 -29.97 -22.84
C LEU A 500 26.94 -29.37 -23.56
N SER A 501 26.39 -30.09 -24.53
CA SER A 501 25.11 -29.76 -25.17
C SER A 501 23.95 -29.67 -24.16
N GLU A 502 24.03 -30.41 -23.05
CA GLU A 502 23.01 -30.39 -22.01
C GLU A 502 23.33 -29.41 -20.87
N GLY A 503 24.46 -28.69 -20.91
CA GLY A 503 24.91 -27.88 -19.78
C GLY A 503 23.97 -26.74 -19.38
N SER A 504 23.30 -26.11 -20.34
CA SER A 504 22.36 -25.01 -20.07
C SER A 504 21.14 -25.46 -19.26
N TRP A 505 20.84 -26.76 -19.21
CA TRP A 505 19.76 -27.32 -18.38
C TRP A 505 19.98 -27.09 -16.89
N LEU A 506 21.21 -26.86 -16.45
CA LEU A 506 21.50 -26.51 -15.06
C LEU A 506 20.88 -25.16 -14.66
N LEU A 507 20.80 -24.22 -15.60
CA LEU A 507 20.15 -22.91 -15.42
C LEU A 507 18.63 -23.06 -15.53
N VAL A 508 18.17 -23.77 -16.56
CA VAL A 508 16.74 -24.00 -16.81
C VAL A 508 16.08 -24.74 -15.63
N ALA A 509 16.75 -25.74 -15.05
CA ALA A 509 16.23 -26.53 -13.95
C ALA A 509 16.03 -25.73 -12.65
N TYR A 510 16.94 -24.80 -12.35
CA TYR A 510 16.78 -23.89 -11.22
C TYR A 510 15.54 -23.00 -11.43
N ASN A 511 15.44 -22.36 -12.60
CA ASN A 511 14.31 -21.49 -12.93
C ASN A 511 12.98 -22.25 -12.94
N PHE A 512 12.99 -23.51 -13.36
CA PHE A 512 11.84 -24.40 -13.32
C PHE A 512 11.36 -24.66 -11.89
N GLY A 513 12.27 -25.04 -10.99
CA GLY A 513 11.94 -25.19 -9.57
C GLY A 513 11.39 -23.89 -8.98
N TYR A 514 12.00 -22.76 -9.36
CA TYR A 514 11.58 -21.43 -8.92
C TYR A 514 10.14 -21.11 -9.35
N CYS A 515 9.77 -21.35 -10.61
CA CYS A 515 8.42 -21.11 -11.11
C CYS A 515 7.35 -21.91 -10.38
N ILE A 516 7.62 -23.17 -10.03
CA ILE A 516 6.68 -24.05 -9.33
C ILE A 516 6.47 -23.58 -7.90
N ALA A 517 7.54 -23.25 -7.19
CA ALA A 517 7.48 -22.93 -5.78
C ALA A 517 6.91 -21.53 -5.51
N LEU A 518 7.09 -20.56 -6.41
CA LEU A 518 6.66 -19.17 -6.23
C LEU A 518 5.20 -19.02 -5.75
N PRO A 519 4.19 -19.61 -6.43
CA PRO A 519 2.80 -19.56 -5.96
C PRO A 519 2.54 -20.38 -4.70
N MET A 520 3.34 -21.43 -4.44
CA MET A 520 3.15 -22.31 -3.29
C MET A 520 3.62 -21.68 -1.98
N CYS A 521 4.71 -20.89 -2.03
CA CYS A 521 5.32 -20.32 -0.83
C CYS A 521 4.40 -19.39 -0.06
N GLY A 522 3.59 -18.57 -0.75
CA GLY A 522 2.60 -17.69 -0.11
C GLY A 522 1.56 -18.48 0.68
N THR A 523 0.87 -19.41 0.00
CA THR A 523 -0.17 -20.26 0.61
C THR A 523 0.37 -21.13 1.75
N LEU A 524 1.54 -21.74 1.57
CA LEU A 524 2.17 -22.54 2.63
C LEU A 524 2.55 -21.69 3.83
N SER A 525 2.98 -20.45 3.60
CA SER A 525 3.34 -19.54 4.69
C SER A 525 2.14 -19.08 5.51
N ASP A 526 0.95 -19.02 4.91
CA ASP A 526 -0.30 -18.71 5.61
C ASP A 526 -0.74 -19.88 6.52
N ILE A 527 -0.41 -21.12 6.15
CA ILE A 527 -0.83 -22.33 6.85
C ILE A 527 0.15 -22.73 7.95
N TYR A 528 1.44 -22.80 7.62
CA TYR A 528 2.48 -23.31 8.51
C TYR A 528 3.27 -22.20 9.24
N GLY A 529 2.93 -20.93 8.97
CA GLY A 529 3.60 -19.75 9.52
C GLY A 529 4.89 -19.37 8.77
N ARG A 530 5.20 -18.06 8.76
CA ARG A 530 6.32 -17.47 7.99
C ARG A 530 7.68 -18.10 8.34
N LYS A 531 7.95 -18.24 9.65
CA LYS A 531 9.21 -18.79 10.19
C LYS A 531 9.49 -20.20 9.67
N ASN A 532 8.52 -21.11 9.80
CA ASN A 532 8.72 -22.52 9.50
C ASN A 532 8.95 -22.77 8.02
N VAL A 533 8.21 -22.04 7.16
CA VAL A 533 8.40 -22.16 5.71
C VAL A 533 9.74 -21.58 5.27
N LEU A 534 10.21 -20.50 5.89
CA LEU A 534 11.52 -19.91 5.57
C LEU A 534 12.68 -20.81 6.00
N ILE A 535 12.64 -21.37 7.22
CA ILE A 535 13.64 -22.33 7.70
C ILE A 535 13.63 -23.59 6.84
N THR A 536 12.46 -24.09 6.49
CA THR A 536 12.32 -25.25 5.59
C THR A 536 12.92 -24.96 4.22
N SER A 537 12.73 -23.74 3.70
CA SER A 537 13.37 -23.29 2.46
C SER A 537 14.90 -23.26 2.59
N TYR A 538 15.46 -22.78 3.71
CA TYR A 538 16.91 -22.84 3.93
C TYR A 538 17.44 -24.27 4.03
N ILE A 539 16.72 -25.18 4.69
CA ILE A 539 17.12 -26.60 4.80
C ILE A 539 17.09 -27.27 3.42
N PHE A 540 16.04 -27.09 2.63
CA PHE A 540 15.99 -27.66 1.28
C PHE A 540 17.02 -27.03 0.34
N PHE A 541 17.30 -25.73 0.49
CA PHE A 541 18.38 -25.07 -0.24
C PHE A 541 19.76 -25.64 0.13
N LEU A 542 20.00 -25.87 1.42
CA LEU A 542 21.21 -26.53 1.92
C LEU A 542 21.37 -27.94 1.33
N LEU A 543 20.31 -28.73 1.34
CA LEU A 543 20.29 -30.07 0.73
C LEU A 543 20.52 -30.00 -0.78
N GLY A 544 19.93 -29.02 -1.46
CA GLY A 544 20.18 -28.75 -2.88
C GLY A 544 21.64 -28.42 -3.17
N CYS A 545 22.28 -27.59 -2.35
CA CYS A 545 23.71 -27.24 -2.48
C CYS A 545 24.62 -28.45 -2.22
N LEU A 546 24.34 -29.25 -1.18
CA LEU A 546 25.09 -30.47 -0.88
C LEU A 546 24.94 -31.52 -1.98
N ALA A 547 23.71 -31.74 -2.46
CA ALA A 547 23.45 -32.65 -3.57
C ALA A 547 24.10 -32.18 -4.88
N SER A 548 24.15 -30.86 -5.12
CA SER A 548 24.84 -30.29 -6.29
C SER A 548 26.37 -30.45 -6.17
N GLY A 549 26.94 -30.13 -5.03
CA GLY A 549 28.37 -30.28 -4.76
C GLY A 549 28.84 -31.73 -4.73
N GLY A 550 27.97 -32.67 -4.37
CA GLY A 550 28.23 -34.11 -4.32
C GLY A 550 27.81 -34.89 -5.57
N SER A 551 27.29 -34.24 -6.61
CA SER A 551 26.73 -34.94 -7.78
C SER A 551 27.80 -35.71 -8.56
N THR A 552 27.50 -36.96 -8.92
CA THR A 552 28.36 -37.82 -9.77
C THR A 552 27.88 -37.92 -11.20
N SER A 553 26.69 -37.38 -11.50
CA SER A 553 26.13 -37.32 -12.85
C SER A 553 25.44 -35.98 -13.12
N LEU A 554 25.38 -35.57 -14.39
CA LEU A 554 24.69 -34.36 -14.80
C LEU A 554 23.19 -34.40 -14.44
N THR A 555 22.53 -35.55 -14.57
CA THR A 555 21.10 -35.70 -14.24
C THR A 555 20.85 -35.49 -12.75
N GLN A 556 21.69 -36.08 -11.88
CA GLN A 556 21.60 -35.85 -10.44
C GLN A 556 21.78 -34.36 -10.10
N LEU A 557 22.73 -33.70 -10.76
CA LEU A 557 22.95 -32.27 -10.58
C LEU A 557 21.74 -31.44 -11.03
N VAL A 558 21.15 -31.75 -12.19
CA VAL A 558 19.92 -31.11 -12.69
C VAL A 558 18.77 -31.24 -11.68
N LEU A 559 18.56 -32.43 -11.10
CA LEU A 559 17.53 -32.63 -10.07
C LEU A 559 17.82 -31.82 -8.80
N ALA A 560 19.08 -31.77 -8.37
CA ALA A 560 19.50 -30.95 -7.25
C ALA A 560 19.27 -29.45 -7.52
N ARG A 561 19.44 -28.99 -8.78
CA ARG A 561 19.13 -27.62 -9.20
C ARG A 561 17.64 -27.30 -9.12
N VAL A 562 16.76 -28.24 -9.46
CA VAL A 562 15.30 -28.06 -9.28
C VAL A 562 14.97 -27.81 -7.80
N LEU A 563 15.55 -28.61 -6.91
CA LEU A 563 15.37 -28.44 -5.46
C LEU A 563 15.90 -27.09 -4.96
N ALA A 564 17.11 -26.71 -5.39
CA ALA A 564 17.71 -25.42 -5.04
C ALA A 564 16.85 -24.24 -5.55
N GLY A 565 16.34 -24.33 -6.78
CA GLY A 565 15.48 -23.31 -7.38
C GLY A 565 14.14 -23.15 -6.67
N ALA A 566 13.48 -24.27 -6.35
CA ALA A 566 12.24 -24.26 -5.57
C ALA A 566 12.44 -23.62 -4.19
N SER A 567 13.56 -23.94 -3.54
CA SER A 567 13.91 -23.39 -2.23
C SER A 567 14.28 -21.90 -2.31
N GLY A 568 15.01 -21.49 -3.36
CA GLY A 568 15.38 -20.10 -3.61
C GLY A 568 14.18 -19.18 -3.80
N ALA A 569 13.12 -19.65 -4.47
CA ALA A 569 11.86 -18.91 -4.57
C ALA A 569 11.23 -18.64 -3.20
N GLY A 570 11.25 -19.63 -2.31
CA GLY A 570 10.79 -19.46 -0.92
C GLY A 570 11.64 -18.47 -0.15
N MET A 571 12.97 -18.55 -0.28
CA MET A 571 13.90 -17.63 0.39
C MET A 571 13.68 -16.17 0.00
N VAL A 572 13.40 -15.88 -1.27
CA VAL A 572 13.13 -14.50 -1.71
C VAL A 572 11.70 -14.07 -1.35
N THR A 573 10.71 -14.89 -1.68
CA THR A 573 9.29 -14.53 -1.53
C THR A 573 8.86 -14.41 -0.08
N LEU A 574 9.37 -15.26 0.82
CA LEU A 574 8.99 -15.19 2.24
C LEU A 574 9.59 -13.96 2.92
N VAL A 575 10.77 -13.51 2.49
CA VAL A 575 11.37 -12.27 3.00
C VAL A 575 10.54 -11.07 2.56
N SER A 576 10.09 -11.06 1.31
CA SER A 576 9.11 -10.08 0.83
C SER A 576 7.84 -10.01 1.70
N ILE A 577 7.30 -11.17 2.09
CA ILE A 577 6.11 -11.28 2.93
C ILE A 577 6.40 -10.84 4.37
N ILE A 578 7.52 -11.28 4.95
CA ILE A 578 7.95 -10.90 6.31
C ILE A 578 8.13 -9.37 6.41
N ILE A 579 8.65 -8.72 5.37
CA ILE A 579 8.76 -7.24 5.34
C ILE A 579 7.36 -6.61 5.38
N MET A 580 6.38 -7.14 4.64
CA MET A 580 5.02 -6.62 4.67
C MET A 580 4.32 -6.84 6.02
N ASP A 581 4.67 -7.91 6.73
CA ASP A 581 4.08 -8.26 8.03
C ASP A 581 4.73 -7.49 9.21
N LEU A 582 6.05 -7.20 9.15
CA LEU A 582 6.81 -6.61 10.26
C LEU A 582 7.06 -5.10 10.15
N VAL A 583 6.93 -4.52 8.95
CA VAL A 583 7.27 -3.12 8.68
C VAL A 583 5.99 -2.30 8.45
N PRO A 584 5.84 -1.11 9.08
CA PRO A 584 4.67 -0.27 8.87
C PRO A 584 4.52 0.14 7.39
N PRO A 585 3.29 0.28 6.85
CA PRO A 585 3.03 0.48 5.42
C PRO A 585 3.82 1.61 4.75
N ARG A 586 4.13 2.67 5.51
CA ARG A 586 4.92 3.83 5.03
C ARG A 586 6.39 3.50 4.75
N GLU A 587 6.96 2.48 5.41
CA GLU A 587 8.37 2.09 5.30
C GLU A 587 8.60 0.81 4.47
N VAL A 588 7.53 0.04 4.18
CA VAL A 588 7.62 -1.20 3.38
C VAL A 588 8.35 -0.99 2.05
N ALA A 589 8.09 0.12 1.35
CA ALA A 589 8.75 0.43 0.08
C ALA A 589 10.27 0.55 0.20
N LEU A 590 10.78 1.07 1.33
CA LEU A 590 12.21 1.23 1.59
C LEU A 590 12.89 -0.12 1.84
N TYR A 591 12.32 -0.95 2.72
CA TYR A 591 12.90 -2.27 3.03
C TYR A 591 12.80 -3.23 1.84
N ARG A 592 11.75 -3.13 1.03
CA ARG A 592 11.65 -3.84 -0.26
C ARG A 592 12.71 -3.36 -1.26
N SER A 593 13.08 -2.08 -1.24
CA SER A 593 14.21 -1.58 -2.03
C SER A 593 15.54 -2.19 -1.57
N TYR A 594 15.76 -2.38 -0.27
CA TYR A 594 16.95 -3.06 0.24
C TYR A 594 17.01 -4.54 -0.15
N GLU A 595 15.89 -5.27 -0.07
CA GLU A 595 15.76 -6.63 -0.58
C GLU A 595 16.14 -6.72 -2.07
N ASN A 596 15.66 -5.79 -2.88
CA ASN A 596 15.97 -5.73 -4.30
C ASN A 596 17.46 -5.42 -4.56
N ILE A 597 18.08 -4.52 -3.78
CA ILE A 597 19.53 -4.27 -3.86
C ILE A 597 20.31 -5.55 -3.60
N MET A 598 19.94 -6.32 -2.58
CA MET A 598 20.61 -7.59 -2.23
C MET A 598 20.43 -8.64 -3.33
N THR A 599 19.26 -8.70 -3.95
CA THR A 599 18.98 -9.54 -5.12
C THR A 599 19.90 -9.17 -6.28
N VAL A 600 19.95 -7.90 -6.66
CA VAL A 600 20.81 -7.41 -7.76
C VAL A 600 22.29 -7.66 -7.45
N MET A 601 22.73 -7.39 -6.22
CA MET A 601 24.10 -7.62 -5.79
C MET A 601 24.48 -9.10 -5.87
N GLY A 602 23.60 -10.00 -5.41
CA GLY A 602 23.79 -11.46 -5.52
C GLY A 602 23.96 -11.90 -6.97
N ARG A 603 23.06 -11.48 -7.86
CA ARG A 603 23.15 -11.78 -9.30
C ARG A 603 24.42 -11.23 -9.96
N SER A 604 24.89 -10.07 -9.48
CA SER A 604 26.07 -9.38 -10.03
C SER A 604 27.38 -10.03 -9.61
N LEU A 605 27.50 -10.41 -8.33
CA LEU A 605 28.70 -11.01 -7.76
C LEU A 605 28.76 -12.52 -7.97
N GLY A 606 27.61 -13.19 -8.14
CA GLY A 606 27.53 -14.64 -8.34
C GLY A 606 28.34 -15.09 -9.56
N VAL A 607 28.24 -14.39 -10.69
CA VAL A 607 28.92 -14.80 -11.93
C VAL A 607 30.45 -14.76 -11.80
N PRO A 608 31.11 -13.65 -11.38
CA PRO A 608 32.56 -13.64 -11.20
C PRO A 608 33.06 -14.57 -10.09
N ILE A 609 32.32 -14.70 -8.98
CA ILE A 609 32.69 -15.62 -7.89
C ILE A 609 32.66 -17.07 -8.40
N GLY A 610 31.67 -17.43 -9.21
CA GLY A 610 31.55 -18.76 -9.81
C GLY A 610 32.75 -19.09 -10.70
N GLY A 611 33.10 -18.16 -11.59
CA GLY A 611 34.27 -18.29 -12.46
C GLY A 611 35.57 -18.41 -11.67
N LEU A 612 35.75 -17.59 -10.63
CA LEU A 612 36.93 -17.64 -9.75
C LEU A 612 37.05 -18.99 -9.03
N LEU A 613 35.97 -19.48 -8.43
CA LEU A 613 35.97 -20.75 -7.70
C LEU A 613 36.22 -21.93 -8.64
N SER A 614 35.64 -21.90 -9.83
CA SER A 614 35.84 -22.91 -10.87
C SER A 614 37.28 -22.96 -11.36
N ASP A 615 37.89 -21.80 -11.63
CA ASP A 615 39.27 -21.68 -12.10
C ASP A 615 40.31 -22.10 -11.03
N THR A 616 40.01 -21.93 -9.74
CA THR A 616 40.99 -22.10 -8.64
C THR A 616 40.85 -23.43 -7.89
N VAL A 617 39.71 -23.65 -7.23
CA VAL A 617 39.49 -24.80 -6.32
C VAL A 617 38.58 -25.87 -6.96
N GLY A 618 37.91 -25.51 -8.06
CA GLY A 618 37.04 -26.37 -8.85
C GLY A 618 35.55 -26.07 -8.63
N TRP A 619 34.74 -26.34 -9.66
CA TRP A 619 33.32 -25.98 -9.71
C TRP A 619 32.48 -26.54 -8.56
N ARG A 620 32.86 -27.65 -7.92
CA ARG A 620 32.08 -28.20 -6.78
C ARG A 620 31.97 -27.19 -5.63
N TRP A 621 32.96 -26.32 -5.48
CA TRP A 621 32.97 -25.27 -4.47
C TRP A 621 32.02 -24.11 -4.77
N THR A 622 31.50 -23.96 -6.00
CA THR A 622 30.43 -22.98 -6.26
C THR A 622 29.15 -23.34 -5.52
N PHE A 623 28.93 -24.63 -5.25
CA PHE A 623 27.80 -25.10 -4.45
C PHE A 623 28.18 -25.28 -2.98
N LEU A 624 29.29 -25.96 -2.69
CA LEU A 624 29.70 -26.25 -1.31
C LEU A 624 30.12 -25.00 -0.54
N GLY A 625 30.67 -23.98 -1.21
CA GLY A 625 31.06 -22.72 -0.58
C GLY A 625 29.89 -21.93 0.01
N GLN A 626 28.66 -22.20 -0.44
CA GLN A 626 27.45 -21.54 0.07
C GLN A 626 26.94 -22.19 1.38
N VAL A 627 27.31 -23.45 1.64
CA VAL A 627 26.82 -24.25 2.76
C VAL A 627 27.02 -23.57 4.13
N PRO A 628 28.21 -23.04 4.47
CA PRO A 628 28.42 -22.39 5.77
C PRO A 628 27.51 -21.18 5.98
N PHE A 629 27.27 -20.40 4.93
CA PHE A 629 26.42 -19.22 5.00
C PHE A 629 24.94 -19.59 5.13
N ILE A 630 24.49 -20.65 4.46
CA ILE A 630 23.11 -21.13 4.61
C ILE A 630 22.88 -21.74 6.00
N ILE A 631 23.86 -22.47 6.56
CA ILE A 631 23.80 -22.94 7.94
C ILE A 631 23.68 -21.75 8.89
N PHE A 632 24.49 -20.70 8.68
CA PHE A 632 24.39 -19.48 9.45
C PHE A 632 23.00 -18.82 9.32
N CYS A 633 22.46 -18.64 8.11
CA CYS A 633 21.10 -18.14 7.89
C CYS A 633 20.03 -19.01 8.57
N THR A 634 20.21 -20.33 8.57
CA THR A 634 19.29 -21.27 9.22
C THR A 634 19.33 -21.12 10.74
N LEU A 635 20.52 -21.06 11.33
CA LEU A 635 20.69 -20.85 12.77
C LEU A 635 20.12 -19.50 13.19
N VAL A 636 20.47 -18.43 12.49
CA VAL A 636 19.92 -17.10 12.76
C VAL A 636 18.40 -17.10 12.56
N GLY A 637 17.87 -17.76 11.53
CA GLY A 637 16.43 -17.92 11.35
C GLY A 637 15.75 -18.66 12.51
N ILE A 638 16.37 -19.68 13.08
CA ILE A 638 15.84 -20.41 14.24
C ILE A 638 15.78 -19.50 15.49
N TYR A 639 16.84 -18.72 15.74
CA TYR A 639 17.01 -17.91 16.96
C TYR A 639 16.40 -16.51 16.88
N ALA A 640 16.48 -15.84 15.73
CA ALA A 640 16.06 -14.45 15.54
C ALA A 640 14.58 -14.32 15.16
N LEU A 641 14.05 -15.23 14.32
CA LEU A 641 12.61 -15.32 14.12
C LEU A 641 12.01 -15.96 15.37
N LYS A 642 11.62 -15.15 16.37
CA LYS A 642 10.62 -15.61 17.35
C LYS A 642 9.37 -15.93 16.54
N GLY A 643 8.76 -17.09 16.78
CA GLY A 643 7.53 -17.45 16.09
C GLY A 643 6.54 -16.30 16.27
N THR A 644 6.21 -15.60 15.19
CA THR A 644 5.07 -14.70 15.15
C THR A 644 3.89 -15.48 15.70
N GLN A 645 3.34 -15.01 16.83
CA GLN A 645 2.39 -15.71 17.66
C GLN A 645 1.13 -16.08 16.86
N ASN A 646 1.11 -17.30 16.31
CA ASN A 646 -0.11 -18.09 16.10
C ASN A 646 -0.12 -19.31 17.05
N GLU A 647 0.76 -19.35 18.06
CA GLU A 647 0.86 -20.44 19.05
C GLU A 647 0.30 -20.06 20.43
N ALA A 648 -0.33 -18.89 20.58
CA ALA A 648 -0.88 -18.42 21.86
C ALA A 648 -2.42 -18.39 21.87
N GLU A 649 -3.07 -19.46 21.40
CA GLU A 649 -4.46 -19.82 21.78
C GLU A 649 -4.80 -21.21 21.23
N ALA A 650 -4.11 -22.23 21.76
CA ALA A 650 -4.61 -23.60 21.72
C ALA A 650 -4.88 -24.05 23.16
N THR A 651 -5.98 -23.55 23.71
CA THR A 651 -6.63 -24.16 24.87
C THR A 651 -7.16 -25.54 24.43
N PRO A 652 -6.86 -26.62 25.18
CA PRO A 652 -7.38 -27.93 24.86
C PRO A 652 -8.81 -28.05 25.40
N SER A 653 -9.81 -27.74 24.57
CA SER A 653 -11.18 -28.13 24.83
C SER A 653 -11.87 -28.62 23.55
N SER A 654 -11.90 -29.95 23.43
CA SER A 654 -12.96 -30.78 22.82
C SER A 654 -13.56 -30.30 21.50
N GLU A 655 -13.04 -30.80 20.38
CA GLU A 655 -13.71 -31.81 19.53
C GLU A 655 -12.83 -32.09 18.29
N ASP A 656 -12.86 -33.33 17.82
CA ASP A 656 -12.05 -33.86 16.72
C ASP A 656 -12.25 -33.10 15.38
N VAL A 657 -11.63 -31.93 15.21
CA VAL A 657 -11.45 -31.32 13.89
C VAL A 657 -10.09 -31.76 13.35
N SER A 658 -10.11 -32.95 12.76
CA SER A 658 -9.04 -33.56 11.99
C SER A 658 -8.21 -32.53 11.20
N SER A 659 -6.88 -32.66 11.30
CA SER A 659 -5.84 -32.03 10.46
C SER A 659 -6.08 -32.11 8.94
N SER A 660 -7.12 -32.83 8.49
CA SER A 660 -7.64 -32.83 7.12
C SER A 660 -8.39 -31.54 6.71
N SER A 661 -8.92 -30.73 7.63
CA SER A 661 -9.69 -29.53 7.30
C SER A 661 -8.84 -28.39 6.72
N HIS A 662 -7.63 -28.16 7.26
CA HIS A 662 -6.68 -27.16 6.77
C HIS A 662 -6.08 -27.53 5.40
N LEU A 663 -5.83 -28.82 5.16
CA LEU A 663 -5.35 -29.33 3.86
C LEU A 663 -6.42 -29.21 2.76
N ARG A 664 -7.71 -29.27 3.10
CA ARG A 664 -8.82 -29.22 2.12
C ARG A 664 -9.06 -27.84 1.51
N ASN A 665 -8.42 -26.78 2.04
CA ASN A 665 -8.50 -25.42 1.52
C ASN A 665 -7.36 -25.03 0.58
N ILE A 666 -6.36 -25.89 0.39
CA ILE A 666 -5.29 -25.70 -0.60
C ILE A 666 -5.79 -26.20 -1.96
N ASP A 667 -5.62 -25.38 -3.02
CA ASP A 667 -5.87 -25.81 -4.39
C ASP A 667 -4.75 -26.73 -4.91
N PHE A 668 -4.67 -27.94 -4.36
CA PHE A 668 -3.72 -28.97 -4.80
C PHE A 668 -3.94 -29.33 -6.28
N ALA A 669 -5.18 -29.28 -6.76
CA ALA A 669 -5.50 -29.54 -8.16
C ALA A 669 -4.88 -28.47 -9.07
N GLY A 670 -5.02 -27.19 -8.72
CA GLY A 670 -4.39 -26.06 -9.41
C GLY A 670 -2.86 -26.14 -9.37
N ILE A 671 -2.26 -26.41 -8.21
CA ILE A 671 -0.79 -26.55 -8.07
C ILE A 671 -0.25 -27.70 -8.93
N VAL A 672 -0.90 -28.87 -8.90
CA VAL A 672 -0.48 -30.03 -9.68
C VAL A 672 -0.66 -29.77 -11.17
N ALA A 673 -1.79 -29.17 -11.58
CA ALA A 673 -2.03 -28.82 -12.98
C ALA A 673 -1.04 -27.76 -13.50
N PHE A 674 -0.71 -26.77 -12.68
CA PHE A 674 0.30 -25.76 -13.00
C PHE A 674 1.70 -26.35 -13.13
N SER A 675 2.09 -27.22 -12.19
CA SER A 675 3.37 -27.93 -12.20
C SER A 675 3.50 -28.84 -13.42
N ALA A 676 2.43 -29.58 -13.74
CA ALA A 676 2.37 -30.41 -14.94
C ALA A 676 2.48 -29.58 -16.22
N THR A 677 1.77 -28.45 -16.30
CA THR A 677 1.83 -27.54 -17.46
C THR A 677 3.24 -26.99 -17.65
N THR A 678 3.88 -26.53 -16.58
CA THR A 678 5.26 -26.02 -16.61
C THR A 678 6.27 -27.12 -16.98
N PHE A 679 6.05 -28.35 -16.51
CA PHE A 679 6.92 -29.50 -16.83
C PHE A 679 6.79 -29.93 -18.29
N ILE A 680 5.57 -29.99 -18.83
CA ILE A 680 5.34 -30.28 -20.25
C ILE A 680 5.94 -29.17 -21.12
N PHE A 681 5.82 -27.91 -20.70
CA PHE A 681 6.45 -26.79 -21.38
C PHE A 681 7.98 -26.92 -21.42
N LEU A 682 8.60 -27.31 -20.29
CA LEU A 682 10.02 -27.62 -20.20
C LEU A 682 10.42 -28.75 -21.15
N LEU A 683 9.65 -29.84 -21.20
CA LEU A 683 9.90 -30.97 -22.11
C LEU A 683 9.76 -30.58 -23.58
N LEU A 684 8.81 -29.70 -23.91
CA LEU A 684 8.66 -29.15 -25.25
C LEU A 684 9.90 -28.36 -25.66
N LEU A 685 10.37 -27.44 -24.79
CA LEU A 685 11.62 -26.70 -25.02
C LEU A 685 12.81 -27.65 -25.22
N ARG A 686 12.86 -28.75 -24.46
CA ARG A 686 13.88 -29.80 -24.64
C ARG A 686 13.80 -30.49 -25.99
N ALA A 687 12.60 -30.90 -26.39
CA ALA A 687 12.39 -31.61 -27.65
C ALA A 687 12.79 -30.75 -28.87
N THR A 688 12.61 -29.43 -28.79
CA THR A 688 13.05 -28.51 -29.87
C THR A 688 14.56 -28.40 -30.02
N GLY A 689 15.36 -28.74 -29.00
CA GLY A 689 16.82 -28.64 -29.01
C GLY A 689 17.57 -29.93 -29.39
N ILE A 690 16.90 -31.08 -29.46
CA ILE A 690 17.54 -32.40 -29.69
C ILE A 690 17.04 -33.01 -30.99
N LYS A 691 17.96 -33.45 -31.88
CA LYS A 691 17.59 -34.29 -33.03
C LYS A 691 17.29 -35.72 -32.55
N ALA A 692 16.02 -36.11 -32.59
CA ALA A 692 15.55 -37.49 -32.40
C ALA A 692 14.88 -38.00 -33.69
N ASP A 693 14.95 -39.31 -33.95
CA ASP A 693 14.40 -39.93 -35.16
C ASP A 693 12.88 -39.71 -35.34
N ASN A 694 12.16 -39.42 -34.25
CA ASN A 694 10.73 -39.08 -34.22
C ASN A 694 10.44 -37.66 -33.69
N ALA A 695 11.40 -36.73 -33.81
CA ALA A 695 11.31 -35.40 -33.18
C ALA A 695 10.03 -34.61 -33.55
N ALA A 696 9.59 -34.67 -34.81
CA ALA A 696 8.38 -33.97 -35.25
C ALA A 696 7.12 -34.50 -34.54
N LEU A 697 6.97 -35.82 -34.44
CA LEU A 697 5.86 -36.45 -33.72
C LEU A 697 5.93 -36.12 -32.22
N GLN A 698 7.12 -36.19 -31.62
CA GLN A 698 7.33 -35.88 -30.21
C GLN A 698 6.99 -34.42 -29.87
N ILE A 699 7.41 -33.47 -30.71
CA ILE A 699 7.10 -32.04 -30.54
C ILE A 699 5.59 -31.81 -30.69
N CYS A 700 4.94 -32.39 -31.69
CA CYS A 700 3.49 -32.29 -31.87
C CYS A 700 2.72 -32.84 -30.67
N VAL A 701 3.12 -34.01 -30.15
CA VAL A 701 2.51 -34.62 -28.96
C VAL A 701 2.70 -33.72 -27.75
N LEU A 702 3.91 -33.24 -27.47
CA LEU A 702 4.18 -32.37 -26.33
C LEU A 702 3.46 -31.02 -26.43
N PHE A 703 3.36 -30.45 -27.63
CA PHE A 703 2.61 -29.22 -27.87
C PHE A 703 1.11 -29.41 -27.62
N LEU A 704 0.53 -30.51 -28.12
CA LEU A 704 -0.86 -30.85 -27.85
C LEU A 704 -1.09 -31.12 -26.35
N SER A 705 -0.19 -31.86 -25.70
CA SER A 705 -0.22 -32.07 -24.25
C SER A 705 -0.13 -30.76 -23.46
N LEU A 706 0.65 -29.78 -23.93
CA LEU A 706 0.75 -28.46 -23.31
C LEU A 706 -0.57 -27.70 -23.42
N LEU A 707 -1.20 -27.69 -24.60
CA LEU A 707 -2.50 -27.06 -24.80
C LEU A 707 -3.58 -27.71 -23.93
N ILE A 708 -3.60 -29.04 -23.85
CA ILE A 708 -4.54 -29.79 -23.01
C ILE A 708 -4.30 -29.47 -21.53
N SER A 709 -3.05 -29.56 -21.05
CA SER A 709 -2.70 -29.29 -19.65
C SER A 709 -2.99 -27.84 -19.26
N GLY A 710 -2.69 -26.88 -20.14
CA GLY A 710 -3.02 -25.47 -19.94
C GLY A 710 -4.53 -25.22 -19.90
N ALA A 711 -5.31 -25.85 -20.78
CA ALA A 711 -6.77 -25.78 -20.74
C ALA A 711 -7.34 -26.38 -19.46
N VAL A 712 -6.81 -27.51 -18.99
CA VAL A 712 -7.17 -28.12 -17.71
C VAL A 712 -6.87 -27.17 -16.56
N PHE A 713 -5.66 -26.59 -16.51
CA PHE A 713 -5.28 -25.63 -15.48
C PHE A 713 -6.21 -24.40 -15.46
N ILE A 714 -6.46 -23.79 -16.62
CA ILE A 714 -7.38 -22.64 -16.73
C ILE A 714 -8.80 -23.01 -16.30
N THR A 715 -9.27 -24.22 -16.63
CA THR A 715 -10.61 -24.69 -16.22
C THR A 715 -10.67 -24.89 -14.71
N ILE A 716 -9.64 -25.47 -14.10
CA ILE A 716 -9.54 -25.61 -12.65
C ILE A 716 -9.59 -24.23 -11.98
N GLU A 717 -8.75 -23.30 -12.43
CA GLU A 717 -8.66 -21.94 -11.89
C GLU A 717 -9.96 -21.12 -12.06
N LEU A 718 -10.66 -21.27 -13.19
CA LEU A 718 -11.90 -20.52 -13.45
C LEU A 718 -13.14 -21.10 -12.78
N PHE A 719 -13.22 -22.42 -12.59
CA PHE A 719 -14.46 -23.07 -12.19
C PHE A 719 -14.39 -23.86 -10.89
N TRP A 720 -13.22 -24.36 -10.47
CA TRP A 720 -13.08 -25.28 -9.34
C TRP A 720 -12.24 -24.72 -8.19
N ALA A 721 -11.29 -23.83 -8.47
CA ALA A 721 -10.42 -23.22 -7.47
C ALA A 721 -11.23 -22.27 -6.55
N ARG A 722 -11.17 -22.50 -5.24
CA ARG A 722 -11.78 -21.61 -4.24
C ARG A 722 -10.95 -20.34 -3.99
N LYS A 723 -9.62 -20.49 -4.02
CA LYS A 723 -8.63 -19.41 -4.00
C LYS A 723 -7.71 -19.61 -5.20
N PRO A 724 -7.98 -18.96 -6.35
CA PRO A 724 -7.19 -19.14 -7.56
C PRO A 724 -5.75 -18.68 -7.36
N ILE A 725 -4.79 -19.43 -7.92
CA ILE A 725 -3.36 -19.09 -7.87
C ILE A 725 -3.07 -17.89 -8.77
N ILE A 726 -3.70 -17.86 -9.95
CA ILE A 726 -3.54 -16.82 -10.96
C ILE A 726 -4.90 -16.17 -11.21
N PRO A 727 -5.04 -14.84 -11.11
CA PRO A 727 -6.31 -14.17 -11.33
C PRO A 727 -6.60 -14.06 -12.84
N VAL A 728 -7.00 -15.16 -13.46
CA VAL A 728 -7.21 -15.30 -14.92
C VAL A 728 -8.09 -14.19 -15.51
N PRO A 729 -9.23 -13.77 -14.90
CA PRO A 729 -10.05 -12.70 -15.46
C PRO A 729 -9.36 -11.33 -15.53
N ILE A 730 -8.41 -11.08 -14.63
CA ILE A 730 -7.60 -9.85 -14.60
C ILE A 730 -6.44 -9.97 -15.58
N LEU A 731 -5.84 -11.17 -15.68
CA LEU A 731 -4.80 -11.49 -16.65
C LEU A 731 -5.29 -11.26 -18.10
N LEU A 732 -6.56 -11.50 -18.40
CA LEU A 732 -7.13 -11.25 -19.74
C LEU A 732 -7.33 -9.75 -20.07
N LYS A 733 -7.00 -8.83 -19.17
CA LYS A 733 -7.08 -7.37 -19.35
C LYS A 733 -5.68 -6.75 -19.41
N GLU A 734 -5.48 -5.57 -18.80
CA GLU A 734 -4.22 -4.83 -18.82
C GLU A 734 -3.05 -5.61 -18.19
N LEU A 735 -3.30 -6.41 -17.14
CA LEU A 735 -2.27 -7.23 -16.47
C LEU A 735 -1.59 -8.20 -17.45
N GLY A 736 -2.34 -8.80 -18.38
CA GLY A 736 -1.79 -9.72 -19.38
C GLY A 736 -0.80 -9.05 -20.32
N LEU A 737 -1.03 -7.77 -20.65
CA LEU A 737 -0.11 -7.02 -21.51
C LEU A 737 1.24 -6.80 -20.80
N TYR A 738 1.22 -6.44 -19.50
CA TYR A 738 2.44 -6.32 -18.69
C TYR A 738 3.17 -7.66 -18.57
N CYS A 739 2.46 -8.76 -18.30
CA CYS A 739 3.05 -10.10 -18.23
C CYS A 739 3.64 -10.56 -19.58
N LEU A 740 2.98 -10.25 -20.70
CA LEU A 740 3.48 -10.58 -22.04
C LEU A 740 4.77 -9.81 -22.36
N ILE A 741 4.83 -8.52 -22.02
CA ILE A 741 6.06 -7.73 -22.16
C ILE A 741 7.18 -8.33 -21.33
N GLN A 742 6.91 -8.71 -20.07
CA GLN A 742 7.88 -9.34 -19.18
C GLN A 742 8.47 -10.62 -19.79
N VAL A 743 7.63 -11.53 -20.29
CA VAL A 743 8.09 -12.78 -20.93
C VAL A 743 8.99 -12.49 -22.13
N LEU A 744 8.56 -11.63 -23.04
CA LEU A 744 9.29 -11.31 -24.27
C LEU A 744 10.63 -10.64 -23.96
N LEU A 745 10.63 -9.64 -23.09
CA LEU A 745 11.82 -8.87 -22.73
C LEU A 745 12.86 -9.72 -21.99
N HIS A 746 12.43 -10.54 -21.02
CA HIS A 746 13.34 -11.45 -20.32
C HIS A 746 13.84 -12.58 -21.22
N SER A 747 13.02 -13.07 -22.16
CA SER A 747 13.45 -14.12 -23.10
C SER A 747 14.61 -13.67 -23.99
N GLY A 748 14.52 -12.47 -24.58
CA GLY A 748 15.58 -11.94 -25.44
C GLY A 748 16.86 -11.65 -24.66
N ARG A 749 16.74 -10.91 -23.56
CA ARG A 749 17.88 -10.55 -22.72
C ARG A 749 18.62 -11.76 -22.19
N THR A 750 17.89 -12.75 -21.67
CA THR A 750 18.48 -13.94 -21.05
C THR A 750 19.16 -14.82 -22.09
N ALA A 751 18.58 -14.97 -23.28
CA ALA A 751 19.18 -15.71 -24.38
C ALA A 751 20.57 -15.17 -24.73
N LEU A 752 20.73 -13.84 -24.78
CA LEU A 752 22.03 -13.21 -25.00
C LEU A 752 22.97 -13.44 -23.82
N VAL A 753 22.57 -13.02 -22.62
CA VAL A 753 23.41 -13.03 -21.41
C VAL A 753 24.04 -14.38 -21.13
N ILE A 754 23.28 -15.48 -21.24
CA ILE A 754 23.79 -16.83 -20.95
C ILE A 754 24.88 -17.26 -21.93
N ASN A 755 24.86 -16.73 -23.15
CA ASN A 755 25.80 -17.13 -24.18
C ASN A 755 27.00 -16.17 -24.31
N VAL A 756 27.04 -15.06 -23.56
CA VAL A 756 28.18 -14.13 -23.56
C VAL A 756 29.43 -14.77 -22.93
N ILE A 757 29.30 -15.45 -21.78
CA ILE A 757 30.46 -16.07 -21.12
C ILE A 757 31.05 -17.22 -21.96
N PRO A 758 30.24 -18.18 -22.46
CA PRO A 758 30.71 -19.20 -23.38
C PRO A 758 31.36 -18.63 -24.66
N TYR A 759 30.89 -17.49 -25.16
CA TYR A 759 31.50 -16.80 -26.29
C TYR A 759 32.96 -16.46 -25.99
N PHE A 760 33.24 -15.72 -24.91
CA PHE A 760 34.62 -15.36 -24.57
C PHE A 760 35.51 -16.58 -24.27
N ILE A 761 34.97 -17.64 -23.68
CA ILE A 761 35.73 -18.87 -23.40
C ILE A 761 36.10 -19.61 -24.70
N ARG A 762 35.18 -19.69 -25.67
CA ARG A 762 35.36 -20.49 -26.90
C ARG A 762 36.02 -19.73 -28.05
N THR A 763 35.78 -18.43 -28.19
CA THR A 763 36.34 -17.64 -29.30
C THR A 763 37.63 -16.94 -28.93
N GLU A 764 37.71 -16.41 -27.71
CA GLU A 764 38.86 -15.63 -27.22
C GLU A 764 39.78 -16.44 -26.30
N GLY A 765 39.40 -17.68 -25.96
CA GLY A 765 40.20 -18.54 -25.07
C GLY A 765 40.36 -18.01 -23.65
N ALA A 766 39.48 -17.08 -23.23
CA ALA A 766 39.53 -16.44 -21.92
C ALA A 766 39.37 -17.46 -20.78
N SER A 767 39.91 -17.11 -19.60
CA SER A 767 39.59 -17.83 -18.36
C SER A 767 38.13 -17.60 -17.96
N GLU A 768 37.57 -18.49 -17.13
CA GLU A 768 36.17 -18.37 -16.70
C GLU A 768 35.98 -17.08 -15.88
N PHE A 769 36.94 -16.73 -15.03
CA PHE A 769 36.91 -15.48 -14.28
C PHE A 769 36.90 -14.24 -15.19
N PHE A 770 37.77 -14.16 -16.19
CA PHE A 770 37.84 -12.99 -17.08
C PHE A 770 36.57 -12.85 -17.93
N ALA A 771 36.08 -13.96 -18.49
CA ALA A 771 34.81 -13.98 -19.23
C ALA A 771 33.63 -13.59 -18.34
N SER A 772 33.67 -13.97 -17.06
CA SER A 772 32.63 -13.61 -16.08
C SER A 772 32.67 -12.14 -15.66
N MET A 773 33.84 -11.51 -15.61
CA MET A 773 33.97 -10.08 -15.28
C MET A 773 33.29 -9.17 -16.31
N VAL A 774 33.20 -9.62 -17.57
CA VAL A 774 32.48 -8.91 -18.63
C VAL A 774 30.98 -8.79 -18.31
N TYR A 775 30.39 -9.77 -17.61
CA TYR A 775 28.98 -9.73 -17.19
C TYR A 775 28.68 -8.62 -16.16
N VAL A 776 29.67 -8.21 -15.36
CA VAL A 776 29.50 -7.13 -14.35
C VAL A 776 28.99 -5.85 -14.99
N GLN A 777 29.34 -5.57 -16.25
CA GLN A 777 28.86 -4.41 -16.99
C GLN A 777 27.32 -4.44 -17.17
N VAL A 778 26.75 -5.60 -17.48
CA VAL A 778 25.28 -5.78 -17.58
C VAL A 778 24.64 -5.51 -16.22
N ALA A 779 25.21 -6.05 -15.16
CA ALA A 779 24.73 -5.84 -13.79
C ALA A 779 24.72 -4.36 -13.38
N VAL A 780 25.84 -3.65 -13.60
CA VAL A 780 25.96 -2.22 -13.31
C VAL A 780 24.97 -1.42 -14.16
N GLY A 781 24.79 -1.78 -15.43
CA GLY A 781 23.78 -1.19 -16.30
C GLY A 781 22.39 -1.26 -15.69
N VAL A 782 21.94 -2.46 -15.29
CA VAL A 782 20.60 -2.66 -14.67
C VAL A 782 20.41 -1.78 -13.45
N LEU A 783 21.42 -1.71 -12.57
CA LEU A 783 21.37 -0.91 -11.35
C LEU A 783 21.25 0.59 -11.65
N VAL A 784 22.11 1.12 -12.52
CA VAL A 784 22.09 2.53 -12.91
C VAL A 784 20.77 2.89 -13.60
N GLY A 785 20.30 2.05 -14.52
CA GLY A 785 19.03 2.26 -15.21
C GLY A 785 17.83 2.31 -14.26
N GLY A 786 17.73 1.36 -13.32
CA GLY A 786 16.64 1.31 -12.35
C GLY A 786 16.61 2.53 -11.41
N VAL A 787 17.78 2.97 -10.93
CA VAL A 787 17.88 4.17 -10.06
C VAL A 787 17.45 5.43 -10.82
N ILE A 788 17.91 5.61 -12.06
CA ILE A 788 17.52 6.76 -12.89
C ILE A 788 16.01 6.72 -13.15
N ALA A 789 15.43 5.55 -13.42
CA ALA A 789 13.98 5.40 -13.59
C ALA A 789 13.20 5.83 -12.34
N GLY A 790 13.60 5.38 -11.15
CA GLY A 790 12.94 5.78 -9.91
C GLY A 790 12.97 7.30 -9.69
N VAL A 791 14.13 7.95 -9.88
CA VAL A 791 14.28 9.40 -9.69
C VAL A 791 13.47 10.19 -10.73
N VAL A 792 13.53 9.77 -11.99
CA VAL A 792 12.90 10.49 -13.10
C VAL A 792 11.38 10.35 -13.05
N ILE A 793 10.85 9.14 -12.82
CA ILE A 793 9.41 8.91 -12.69
C ILE A 793 8.84 9.68 -11.50
N LYS A 794 9.55 9.69 -10.36
CA LYS A 794 9.16 10.48 -9.18
C LYS A 794 9.07 11.98 -9.46
N ARG A 795 9.91 12.52 -10.34
CA ARG A 795 9.90 13.95 -10.69
C ARG A 795 8.88 14.30 -11.76
N MET A 796 8.68 13.43 -12.74
CA MET A 796 7.87 13.74 -13.93
C MET A 796 6.43 13.22 -13.86
N GLY A 797 6.11 12.32 -12.91
CA GLY A 797 4.78 11.69 -12.80
C GLY A 797 4.42 10.78 -13.97
N ARG A 798 5.37 10.51 -14.88
CA ARG A 798 5.16 9.79 -16.15
C ARG A 798 6.25 8.74 -16.36
N TYR A 799 5.86 7.54 -16.77
CA TYR A 799 6.74 6.37 -16.93
C TYR A 799 6.78 5.82 -18.37
N LYS A 800 5.78 6.10 -19.21
CA LYS A 800 5.65 5.50 -20.55
C LYS A 800 6.71 6.00 -21.53
N ALA A 801 6.94 7.31 -21.62
CA ALA A 801 7.92 7.90 -22.54
C ALA A 801 9.36 7.42 -22.23
N MET A 802 9.66 7.29 -20.94
CA MET A 802 10.94 6.76 -20.46
C MET A 802 11.10 5.28 -20.81
N ALA A 803 10.06 4.47 -20.61
CA ALA A 803 10.07 3.05 -20.96
C ALA A 803 10.30 2.84 -22.48
N VAL A 804 9.63 3.59 -23.34
CA VAL A 804 9.82 3.50 -24.81
C VAL A 804 11.26 3.84 -25.21
N SER A 805 11.84 4.88 -24.60
CA SER A 805 13.23 5.27 -24.87
C SER A 805 14.21 4.17 -24.45
N ALA A 806 14.02 3.58 -23.29
CA ALA A 806 14.82 2.46 -22.79
C ALA A 806 14.67 1.19 -23.66
N LEU A 807 13.49 0.95 -24.21
CA LEU A 807 13.26 -0.16 -25.13
C LEU A 807 14.08 -0.01 -26.41
N ILE A 808 14.09 1.20 -26.99
CA ILE A 808 14.89 1.50 -28.19
C ILE A 808 16.38 1.31 -27.90
N ILE A 809 16.88 1.81 -26.76
CA ILE A 809 18.29 1.62 -26.34
C ILE A 809 18.63 0.12 -26.28
N THR A 810 17.73 -0.69 -25.72
CA THR A 810 17.92 -2.14 -25.60
C THR A 810 18.00 -2.81 -26.98
N ILE A 811 17.08 -2.50 -27.89
CA ILE A 811 17.08 -3.05 -29.25
C ILE A 811 18.35 -2.66 -30.01
N VAL A 812 18.74 -1.38 -29.93
CA VAL A 812 19.97 -0.87 -30.55
C VAL A 812 21.19 -1.61 -30.00
N SER A 813 21.26 -1.87 -28.69
CA SER A 813 22.38 -2.61 -28.10
C SER A 813 22.52 -4.04 -28.66
N PHE A 814 21.41 -4.75 -28.89
CA PHE A 814 21.43 -6.08 -29.49
C PHE A 814 21.84 -6.04 -30.96
N VAL A 815 21.35 -5.07 -31.73
CA VAL A 815 21.74 -4.88 -33.14
C VAL A 815 23.22 -4.51 -33.25
N LEU A 816 23.74 -3.68 -32.35
CA LEU A 816 25.16 -3.33 -32.32
C LEU A 816 26.03 -4.55 -32.04
N ILE A 817 25.64 -5.43 -31.11
CA ILE A 817 26.37 -6.69 -30.85
C ILE A 817 26.35 -7.59 -32.09
N PHE A 818 25.22 -7.71 -32.78
CA PHE A 818 25.11 -8.46 -34.04
C PHE A 818 26.05 -7.92 -35.13
N ILE A 819 26.20 -6.60 -35.25
CA ILE A 819 27.05 -6.00 -36.28
C ILE A 819 28.53 -6.10 -35.90
N THR A 820 28.88 -5.74 -34.66
CA THR A 820 30.28 -5.54 -34.23
C THR A 820 30.97 -6.85 -33.88
N TRP A 821 30.29 -7.81 -33.24
CA TRP A 821 30.94 -9.05 -32.76
C TRP A 821 31.03 -10.15 -33.83
N ARG A 822 30.78 -9.81 -35.10
CA ARG A 822 30.73 -10.76 -36.23
C ARG A 822 32.06 -11.50 -36.43
N ASP A 823 33.16 -10.79 -36.34
CA ASP A 823 34.50 -11.31 -36.61
C ASP A 823 35.35 -11.53 -35.33
N GLY A 824 34.70 -11.41 -34.16
CA GLY A 824 35.33 -11.35 -32.84
C GLY A 824 34.96 -10.05 -32.13
N CYS A 825 35.19 -10.00 -30.83
CA CYS A 825 34.86 -8.84 -29.99
C CYS A 825 36.14 -8.11 -29.58
N GLN A 826 36.26 -6.83 -29.91
CA GLN A 826 37.31 -5.97 -29.37
C GLN A 826 36.99 -5.56 -27.94
N TYR A 827 38.02 -5.32 -27.11
CA TYR A 827 37.81 -5.00 -25.69
C TYR A 827 36.86 -3.81 -25.44
N TRP A 828 36.87 -2.78 -26.27
CA TRP A 828 35.97 -1.64 -26.11
C TRP A 828 34.51 -1.97 -26.49
N GLU A 829 34.30 -2.89 -27.44
CA GLU A 829 32.98 -3.35 -27.89
C GLU A 829 32.25 -4.14 -26.79
N SER A 830 32.99 -4.71 -25.83
CA SER A 830 32.40 -5.34 -24.65
C SER A 830 31.53 -4.36 -23.85
N SER A 831 31.90 -3.06 -23.83
CA SER A 831 31.19 -2.01 -23.10
C SER A 831 29.72 -1.84 -23.52
N ILE A 832 29.34 -2.33 -24.72
CA ILE A 832 27.94 -2.34 -25.18
C ILE A 832 27.05 -3.15 -24.23
N LEU A 833 27.62 -4.12 -23.50
CA LEU A 833 26.91 -4.91 -22.49
C LEU A 833 26.39 -4.07 -21.32
N PHE A 834 26.99 -2.91 -21.04
CA PHE A 834 26.39 -1.94 -20.12
C PHE A 834 25.00 -1.50 -20.60
N LEU A 835 24.82 -1.24 -21.89
CA LEU A 835 23.54 -0.83 -22.47
C LEU A 835 22.53 -1.98 -22.48
N VAL A 836 22.99 -3.22 -22.65
CA VAL A 836 22.18 -4.45 -22.47
C VAL A 836 21.62 -4.55 -21.05
N GLY A 837 22.29 -3.98 -20.05
CA GLY A 837 21.77 -3.86 -18.69
C GLY A 837 20.91 -2.61 -18.45
N PHE A 838 21.38 -1.46 -18.95
CA PHE A 838 20.82 -0.14 -18.67
C PHE A 838 19.37 0.03 -19.11
N GLY A 839 19.07 -0.31 -20.36
CA GLY A 839 17.70 -0.23 -20.89
C GLY A 839 16.72 -1.10 -20.10
N PRO A 840 17.03 -2.39 -19.89
CA PRO A 840 16.19 -3.27 -19.06
C PRO A 840 16.03 -2.78 -17.62
N GLY A 841 17.06 -2.19 -16.99
CA GLY A 841 16.95 -1.61 -15.66
C GLY A 841 15.84 -0.57 -15.56
N ILE A 842 15.76 0.34 -16.54
CA ILE A 842 14.67 1.33 -16.63
C ILE A 842 13.31 0.66 -16.88
N LEU A 843 13.28 -0.30 -17.81
CA LEU A 843 12.05 -1.01 -18.20
C LEU A 843 11.44 -1.79 -17.04
N PHE A 844 12.26 -2.47 -16.22
CA PHE A 844 11.79 -3.23 -15.06
C PHE A 844 11.07 -2.32 -14.05
N SER A 845 11.68 -1.17 -13.72
CA SER A 845 11.08 -0.20 -12.81
C SER A 845 9.78 0.38 -13.37
N ALA A 846 9.78 0.81 -14.63
CA ALA A 846 8.59 1.40 -15.26
C ALA A 846 7.43 0.41 -15.41
N LEU A 847 7.71 -0.85 -15.79
CA LEU A 847 6.70 -1.90 -15.94
C LEU A 847 6.08 -2.29 -14.60
N PHE A 848 6.89 -2.37 -13.54
CA PHE A 848 6.39 -2.67 -12.21
C PHE A 848 5.44 -1.59 -11.71
N ILE A 849 5.83 -0.30 -11.80
CA ILE A 849 4.99 0.84 -11.40
C ILE A 849 3.68 0.87 -12.21
N GLY A 850 3.77 0.73 -13.54
CA GLY A 850 2.60 0.72 -14.41
C GLY A 850 1.62 -0.42 -14.10
N MET A 851 2.14 -1.63 -13.81
CA MET A 851 1.34 -2.77 -13.40
C MET A 851 0.68 -2.54 -12.04
N SER A 852 1.44 -2.08 -11.03
CA SER A 852 0.93 -1.83 -9.68
C SER A 852 -0.21 -0.80 -9.67
N HIS A 853 -0.13 0.25 -10.48
CA HIS A 853 -1.23 1.22 -10.64
C HIS A 853 -2.41 0.70 -11.47
N SER A 854 -2.19 -0.30 -12.33
CA SER A 854 -3.23 -0.85 -13.20
C SER A 854 -4.03 -1.97 -12.55
N SER A 855 -3.53 -2.55 -11.46
CA SER A 855 -4.14 -3.66 -10.74
C SER A 855 -5.10 -3.19 -9.63
N PRO A 856 -6.23 -3.89 -9.38
CA PRO A 856 -7.12 -3.60 -8.27
C PRO A 856 -6.43 -3.81 -6.90
N LYS A 857 -6.73 -2.93 -5.93
CA LYS A 857 -6.11 -2.97 -4.59
C LYS A 857 -6.36 -4.29 -3.85
N ASP A 858 -7.55 -4.87 -4.00
CA ASP A 858 -7.98 -6.09 -3.28
C ASP A 858 -7.24 -7.37 -3.72
N CYS A 859 -6.51 -7.33 -4.85
CA CYS A 859 -5.82 -8.49 -5.40
C CYS A 859 -4.38 -8.17 -5.88
N ILE A 860 -3.81 -7.06 -5.41
CA ILE A 860 -2.50 -6.57 -5.85
C ILE A 860 -1.37 -7.59 -5.61
N SER A 861 -1.39 -8.31 -4.49
CA SER A 861 -0.38 -9.33 -4.16
C SER A 861 -0.37 -10.51 -5.15
N SER A 862 -1.55 -10.97 -5.59
CA SER A 862 -1.68 -12.03 -6.60
C SER A 862 -1.26 -11.54 -7.99
N CYS A 863 -1.53 -10.26 -8.31
CA CYS A 863 -1.04 -9.63 -9.55
C CYS A 863 0.49 -9.54 -9.58
N ILE A 864 1.12 -9.14 -8.47
CA ILE A 864 2.58 -9.10 -8.32
C ILE A 864 3.19 -10.50 -8.48
N GLY A 865 2.60 -11.51 -7.83
CA GLY A 865 3.03 -12.91 -7.98
C GLY A 865 2.98 -13.39 -9.44
N THR A 866 1.89 -13.07 -10.14
CA THR A 866 1.70 -13.39 -11.57
C THR A 866 2.72 -12.66 -12.46
N PHE A 867 3.03 -11.40 -12.14
CA PHE A 867 4.04 -10.61 -12.83
C PHE A 867 5.45 -11.20 -12.69
N TYR A 868 5.88 -11.57 -11.48
CA TYR A 868 7.18 -12.22 -11.28
C TYR A 868 7.25 -13.63 -11.87
N LEU A 869 6.14 -14.37 -11.86
CA LEU A 869 6.06 -15.64 -12.57
C LEU A 869 6.32 -15.45 -14.07
N SER A 870 5.73 -14.42 -14.69
CA SER A 870 5.93 -14.09 -16.11
C SER A 870 7.39 -13.75 -16.43
N GLN A 871 8.09 -13.06 -15.52
CA GLN A 871 9.53 -12.83 -15.61
C GLN A 871 10.31 -14.14 -15.64
N GLN A 872 10.08 -15.06 -14.70
CA GLN A 872 10.84 -16.31 -14.61
C GLN A 872 10.57 -17.24 -15.80
N LEU A 873 9.33 -17.25 -16.33
CA LEU A 873 9.01 -17.92 -17.59
C LEU A 873 9.82 -17.35 -18.76
N GLY A 874 9.96 -16.02 -18.85
CA GLY A 874 10.81 -15.37 -19.85
C GLY A 874 12.27 -15.81 -19.75
N ILE A 875 12.84 -15.83 -18.53
CA ILE A 875 14.22 -16.30 -18.29
C ILE A 875 14.38 -17.76 -18.74
N MET A 876 13.42 -18.62 -18.41
CA MET A 876 13.43 -20.04 -18.81
C MET A 876 13.44 -20.21 -20.33
N ILE A 877 12.55 -19.49 -21.03
CA ILE A 877 12.45 -19.51 -22.50
C ILE A 877 13.75 -19.01 -23.13
N GLY A 878 14.26 -17.87 -22.67
CA GLY A 878 15.50 -17.30 -23.19
C GLY A 878 16.69 -18.24 -23.04
N SER A 879 16.84 -18.86 -21.87
CA SER A 879 17.90 -19.82 -21.57
C SER A 879 17.89 -21.03 -22.52
N ALA A 880 16.71 -21.62 -22.71
CA ALA A 880 16.53 -22.79 -23.55
C ALA A 880 16.70 -22.44 -25.04
N CYS A 881 16.00 -21.42 -25.53
CA CYS A 881 16.04 -21.01 -26.94
C CYS A 881 17.42 -20.51 -27.36
N GLY A 882 18.07 -19.66 -26.56
CA GLY A 882 19.41 -19.14 -26.88
C GLY A 882 20.44 -20.26 -26.99
N SER A 883 20.43 -21.20 -26.05
CA SER A 883 21.33 -22.36 -26.07
C SER A 883 21.05 -23.30 -27.24
N ALA A 884 19.77 -23.59 -27.52
CA ALA A 884 19.36 -24.46 -28.62
C ALA A 884 19.72 -23.86 -30.00
N LEU A 885 19.59 -22.54 -30.16
CA LEU A 885 19.99 -21.82 -31.38
C LEU A 885 21.49 -21.95 -31.64
N ILE A 886 22.33 -21.70 -30.63
CA ILE A 886 23.78 -21.87 -30.78
C ILE A 886 24.12 -23.32 -31.07
N GLN A 887 23.63 -24.28 -30.29
CA GLN A 887 24.01 -25.69 -30.45
C GLN A 887 23.60 -26.26 -31.82
N SER A 888 22.39 -25.95 -32.27
CA SER A 888 21.87 -26.46 -33.55
C SER A 888 22.65 -25.89 -34.73
N THR A 889 22.87 -24.58 -34.75
CA THR A 889 23.62 -23.92 -35.83
C THR A 889 25.10 -24.27 -35.77
N PHE A 890 25.69 -24.39 -34.58
CA PHE A 890 27.10 -24.71 -34.40
C PHE A 890 27.40 -26.10 -34.93
N ARG A 891 26.56 -27.09 -34.61
CA ARG A 891 26.67 -28.44 -35.16
C ARG A 891 26.58 -28.45 -36.68
N LEU A 892 25.62 -27.72 -37.27
CA LEU A 892 25.45 -27.66 -38.73
C LEU A 892 26.66 -27.02 -39.43
N ASN A 893 27.11 -25.87 -38.94
CA ASN A 893 28.27 -25.15 -39.49
C ASN A 893 29.56 -25.96 -39.34
N LEU A 894 29.77 -26.55 -38.16
CA LEU A 894 30.95 -27.36 -37.87
C LEU A 894 31.00 -28.62 -38.72
N SER A 895 29.87 -29.33 -38.90
CA SER A 895 29.78 -30.43 -39.84
C SER A 895 30.13 -29.96 -41.26
N ALA A 896 29.44 -28.95 -41.78
CA ALA A 896 29.70 -28.47 -43.15
C ALA A 896 31.18 -28.08 -43.40
N GLN A 897 31.88 -27.52 -42.42
CA GLN A 897 33.27 -27.09 -42.57
C GLN A 897 34.31 -28.20 -42.33
N LEU A 898 33.99 -29.24 -41.55
CA LEU A 898 34.87 -30.39 -41.32
C LEU A 898 34.63 -31.54 -42.30
N GLU A 899 33.68 -31.42 -43.22
CA GLU A 899 33.38 -32.45 -44.22
C GLU A 899 34.63 -32.75 -45.07
N GLY A 900 35.14 -33.99 -44.97
CA GLY A 900 36.38 -34.42 -45.61
C GLY A 900 37.67 -34.22 -44.79
N ASN A 901 37.63 -33.62 -43.60
CA ASN A 901 38.76 -33.50 -42.67
C ASN A 901 38.94 -34.81 -41.84
N PRO A 902 40.17 -35.25 -41.51
CA PRO A 902 40.42 -36.42 -40.66
C PRO A 902 39.68 -36.39 -39.31
N HIS A 903 39.51 -35.21 -38.72
CA HIS A 903 38.84 -34.97 -37.45
C HIS A 903 37.32 -34.83 -37.56
N TRP A 904 36.72 -35.10 -38.74
CA TRP A 904 35.26 -35.20 -38.90
C TRP A 904 34.63 -36.17 -37.88
N LYS A 905 35.33 -37.26 -37.56
CA LYS A 905 34.86 -38.26 -36.58
C LYS A 905 34.86 -37.72 -35.14
N ASP A 906 35.61 -36.65 -34.88
CA ASP A 906 35.75 -36.02 -33.57
C ASP A 906 34.71 -34.91 -33.31
N ILE A 907 33.77 -34.67 -34.24
CA ILE A 907 32.71 -33.66 -34.09
C ILE A 907 31.97 -33.79 -32.75
N GLN A 908 31.66 -35.02 -32.32
CA GLN A 908 30.99 -35.22 -31.03
C GLN A 908 31.90 -34.84 -29.86
N ASN A 909 33.18 -35.20 -29.89
CA ASN A 909 34.14 -34.80 -28.86
C ASN A 909 34.29 -33.26 -28.77
N ILE A 910 34.22 -32.55 -29.90
CA ILE A 910 34.24 -31.07 -29.96
C ILE A 910 32.93 -30.47 -29.40
N LEU A 911 31.79 -31.12 -29.63
CA LEU A 911 30.50 -30.66 -29.12
C LEU A 911 30.32 -30.94 -27.63
N ASP A 912 30.94 -32.00 -27.11
CA ASP A 912 30.77 -32.49 -25.74
C ASP A 912 31.86 -32.02 -24.76
N ASP A 913 33.01 -31.54 -25.24
CA ASP A 913 34.09 -31.01 -24.39
C ASP A 913 34.75 -29.74 -24.98
N VAL A 914 34.68 -28.62 -24.25
CA VAL A 914 35.37 -27.37 -24.63
C VAL A 914 36.89 -27.57 -24.67
N LYS A 915 37.47 -28.38 -23.78
CA LYS A 915 38.93 -28.54 -23.65
C LYS A 915 39.51 -29.36 -24.81
N PHE A 916 38.77 -30.34 -25.33
CA PHE A 916 39.16 -31.12 -26.50
C PHE A 916 39.43 -30.23 -27.73
N SER A 917 38.66 -29.15 -27.90
CA SER A 917 38.90 -28.21 -29.02
C SER A 917 40.31 -27.57 -28.98
N ARG A 918 40.90 -27.42 -27.77
CA ARG A 918 42.24 -26.84 -27.58
C ARG A 918 43.37 -27.83 -27.86
N THR A 919 43.09 -29.13 -27.89
CA THR A 919 44.09 -30.17 -28.19
C THR A 919 44.28 -30.42 -29.68
N LEU A 920 43.37 -29.90 -30.52
CA LEU A 920 43.44 -30.03 -31.98
C LEU A 920 44.46 -29.06 -32.60
N PRO A 921 44.95 -29.31 -33.82
CA PRO A 921 45.90 -28.42 -34.47
C PRO A 921 45.30 -27.03 -34.81
N PRO A 922 46.13 -25.97 -34.97
CA PRO A 922 45.67 -24.59 -35.19
C PRO A 922 44.71 -24.35 -36.38
N PRO A 923 44.75 -25.10 -37.50
CA PRO A 923 43.77 -24.99 -38.58
C PRO A 923 42.36 -25.40 -38.13
N GLU A 924 42.22 -26.52 -37.44
CA GLU A 924 40.96 -27.05 -36.91
C GLU A 924 40.40 -26.13 -35.83
N GLN A 925 41.26 -25.58 -34.96
CA GLN A 925 40.85 -24.59 -33.96
C GLN A 925 40.22 -23.34 -34.61
N ARG A 926 40.75 -22.87 -35.75
CA ARG A 926 40.17 -21.74 -36.48
C ARG A 926 38.79 -22.06 -37.06
N ILE A 927 38.61 -23.26 -37.60
CA ILE A 927 37.31 -23.75 -38.11
C ILE A 927 36.27 -23.75 -36.99
N ILE A 928 36.63 -24.33 -35.83
CA ILE A 928 35.78 -24.37 -34.63
C ILE A 928 35.40 -22.96 -34.18
N ARG A 929 36.38 -22.04 -34.08
CA ARG A 929 36.15 -20.64 -33.71
C ARG A 929 35.21 -19.95 -34.70
N SER A 930 35.45 -20.07 -36.01
CA SER A 930 34.60 -19.42 -37.02
C SER A 930 33.18 -19.98 -37.07
N SER A 931 33.03 -21.29 -36.87
CA SER A 931 31.71 -21.93 -36.80
C SER A 931 30.93 -21.45 -35.58
N TYR A 932 31.60 -21.27 -34.44
CA TYR A 932 30.96 -20.74 -33.23
C TYR A 932 30.59 -19.27 -33.35
N LEU A 933 31.46 -18.43 -33.94
CA LEU A 933 31.18 -17.02 -34.21
C LEU A 933 29.93 -16.84 -35.09
N ALA A 934 29.84 -17.62 -36.18
CA ALA A 934 28.67 -17.60 -37.06
C ALA A 934 27.39 -18.03 -36.34
N SER A 935 27.48 -19.01 -35.45
CA SER A 935 26.35 -19.48 -34.64
C SER A 935 25.88 -18.49 -33.59
N PHE A 936 26.82 -17.76 -32.96
CA PHE A 936 26.48 -16.76 -31.95
C PHE A 936 25.61 -15.64 -32.52
N GLN A 937 25.76 -15.28 -33.80
CA GLN A 937 25.01 -14.18 -34.45
C GLN A 937 23.48 -14.33 -34.41
N TYR A 938 22.98 -15.56 -34.31
CA TYR A 938 21.53 -15.79 -34.19
C TYR A 938 20.96 -15.38 -32.84
N VAL A 939 21.79 -15.32 -31.79
CA VAL A 939 21.36 -14.96 -30.43
C VAL A 939 21.01 -13.48 -30.27
N PRO A 940 21.87 -12.50 -30.63
CA PRO A 940 21.49 -11.09 -30.57
C PRO A 940 20.33 -10.77 -31.53
N LEU A 941 20.22 -11.47 -32.66
CA LEU A 941 19.07 -11.33 -33.57
C LEU A 941 17.76 -11.81 -32.92
N PHE A 942 17.78 -12.97 -32.27
CA PHE A 942 16.65 -13.47 -31.49
C PHE A 942 16.28 -12.47 -30.38
N ALA A 943 17.27 -11.97 -29.64
CA ALA A 943 17.07 -11.01 -28.57
C ALA A 943 16.45 -9.68 -29.06
N ALA A 944 16.93 -9.17 -30.20
CA ALA A 944 16.37 -7.98 -30.84
C ALA A 944 14.92 -8.22 -31.30
N SER A 945 14.64 -9.39 -31.88
CA SER A 945 13.32 -9.73 -32.43
C SER A 945 12.25 -9.85 -31.34
N THR A 946 12.54 -10.56 -30.25
CA THR A 946 11.60 -10.69 -29.12
C THR A 946 11.38 -9.37 -28.40
N THR A 947 12.42 -8.56 -28.26
CA THR A 947 12.33 -7.23 -27.64
C THR A 947 11.55 -6.26 -28.53
N LEU A 948 11.77 -6.29 -29.85
CA LEU A 948 11.01 -5.48 -30.82
C LEU A 948 9.51 -5.82 -30.81
N ALA A 949 9.15 -7.08 -30.61
CA ALA A 949 7.75 -7.51 -30.49
C ALA A 949 7.00 -6.88 -29.30
N THR A 950 7.71 -6.32 -28.32
CA THR A 950 7.08 -5.59 -27.20
C THR A 950 6.67 -4.17 -27.56
N LEU A 951 7.27 -3.56 -28.60
CA LEU A 951 7.05 -2.16 -28.96
C LEU A 951 5.57 -1.85 -29.29
N PRO A 952 4.85 -2.65 -30.11
CA PRO A 952 3.43 -2.44 -30.35
C PRO A 952 2.60 -2.49 -29.06
N ILE A 953 2.91 -3.44 -28.18
CA ILE A 953 2.19 -3.65 -26.91
C ILE A 953 2.36 -2.42 -26.00
N PHE A 954 3.58 -1.89 -25.90
CA PHE A 954 3.88 -0.66 -25.16
C PHE A 954 3.16 0.57 -25.72
N LEU A 955 3.00 0.67 -27.05
CA LEU A 955 2.27 1.77 -27.67
C LEU A 955 0.77 1.72 -27.32
N PHE A 956 0.17 0.52 -27.30
CA PHE A 956 -1.25 0.32 -26.95
C PHE A 956 -1.57 0.45 -25.45
N LEU A 957 -0.60 0.20 -24.56
CA LEU A 957 -0.76 0.40 -23.12
C LEU A 957 -1.04 1.88 -22.81
N LYS A 958 -2.18 2.19 -22.20
CA LYS A 958 -2.49 3.55 -21.75
C LYS A 958 -1.66 3.90 -20.52
N GLU A 959 -1.05 5.08 -20.52
CA GLU A 959 -0.37 5.61 -19.34
C GLU A 959 -1.43 6.12 -18.36
N LYS A 960 -1.40 5.63 -17.12
CA LYS A 960 -2.23 6.16 -16.04
C LYS A 960 -1.43 7.23 -15.30
N SER A 961 -2.09 8.34 -14.98
CA SER A 961 -1.49 9.40 -14.17
C SER A 961 -1.04 8.83 -12.82
N LEU A 962 0.15 9.21 -12.39
CA LEU A 962 0.64 8.96 -11.03
C LEU A 962 0.22 10.06 -10.04
N ASP A 963 -0.39 11.14 -10.55
CA ASP A 963 -0.96 12.27 -9.78
C ASP A 963 -2.40 12.00 -9.32
#